data_AF-A0A1H6CFT8-F1
#
_entry.id   AF-A0A1H6CFT8-F1
#
_cell.length_a   1.000
_cell.length_b   1.000
_cell.length_c   1.000
_cell.angle_alpha   90.00
_cell.angle_beta   90.00
_cell.angle_gamma   90.00
#
_symmetry.space_group_name_H-M   'P 1'
#
loop_
_entity.id
_entity.type
_entity.pdbx_description
1 polymer ?
#
loop_
_entity_poly.entity_id
_entity_poly.type
_entity_poly.pdbx_seq_one_letter_code
_entity_poly.pdbx_strand_id
1 'polypeptide(L)'
;MNKDLTPKPYFKIDGKEYPIVLEQTMWTIAELTGTLLTQITVDIETAEIEQNDKLFDTYNPDNKLKISFEALRIFENGIPTGEVLFEEDKNVMDHTYFRKEGFEYSLDFFGKIIYKDGWVTVDGKLTPPYSDLPVFDLQVAIQFDAKDLDWNIYRFKSLEEANTADPLIVRNLEIKNPTFKTLPDEVYTFKNLAYLTINSIGNFINKEKLPFSGFDERLGELRELITIQINGAAVQYLPEEIGSLLKLERLSVNFCSLKELPKSVWYLPNLKDLLLRDNAIESISEQINLPLLNTLEVINNQLKTLPLSLIKQPSLTSILANGNPLEYLPEEYNSFNGLELDIEDKLRLLDYTYRGADDKGMVAWNEHAFLAEENEALIAPINIIIDENDLTQEREALLSLIKKSVGFNQTSEENYDTIGNHRFGGYPDLPQAIPFPTFYDEYRQYTYHYEFIAQINCEQIGNLQDYLPPTGTLFFFFKSFQYFGYDNKNLAQVIYVEDNKTLESGARFNFDSEDFFELMNGQYTPYKAEAFVFNSAPSFYAHQQNQFLFDGKAKSLKNQEEFLVELYDKFETPILNLKEFDHAMNCYAFTQHESPELQASLTWKGYPQDWVILLLVKSRGDFLWGDAGDLFFVIHKSDLAKKDFSKIFVTMESS
;
A
#
# COMPACT_ATOMS: atom_id res chain seq x y z
N MET A 1 -30.87 31.12 51.82
CA MET A 1 -30.92 29.86 51.06
C MET A 1 -29.88 29.96 49.97
N ASN A 2 -28.66 29.48 50.23
CA ASN A 2 -27.70 29.21 49.18
C ASN A 2 -28.31 28.11 48.31
N LYS A 3 -28.73 28.46 47.08
CA LYS A 3 -28.96 27.44 46.07
C LYS A 3 -27.59 26.80 45.84
N ASP A 4 -27.48 25.49 46.04
CA ASP A 4 -26.39 24.72 45.48
C ASP A 4 -26.31 25.06 43.99
N LEU A 5 -25.28 25.80 43.62
CA LEU A 5 -24.92 26.16 42.24
C LEU A 5 -24.01 25.08 41.66
N THR A 6 -24.14 23.83 42.09
CA THR A 6 -23.46 22.72 41.45
C THR A 6 -24.10 22.49 40.07
N PRO A 7 -23.30 22.51 38.98
CA PRO A 7 -23.80 22.14 37.67
C PRO A 7 -24.40 20.73 37.74
N LYS A 8 -25.51 20.49 37.03
CA LYS A 8 -26.09 19.16 36.89
C LYS A 8 -25.71 18.58 35.52
N PRO A 9 -25.44 17.27 35.41
CA PRO A 9 -25.23 16.63 34.11
C PRO A 9 -26.46 16.80 33.22
N TYR A 10 -26.25 17.02 31.93
CA TYR A 10 -27.29 17.08 30.91
C TYR A 10 -26.75 16.67 29.53
N PHE A 11 -27.64 16.19 28.68
CA PHE A 11 -27.39 15.97 27.26
C PHE A 11 -28.57 16.57 26.48
N LYS A 12 -28.30 17.50 25.59
CA LYS A 12 -29.34 18.25 24.87
C LYS A 12 -29.09 18.27 23.38
N ILE A 13 -30.15 18.03 22.61
CA ILE A 13 -30.18 18.26 21.16
C ILE A 13 -31.33 19.25 20.89
N ASP A 14 -31.05 20.37 20.24
CA ASP A 14 -32.01 21.47 19.99
C ASP A 14 -32.76 21.92 21.25
N GLY A 15 -32.05 21.96 22.37
CA GLY A 15 -32.60 22.35 23.67
C GLY A 15 -33.49 21.30 24.35
N LYS A 16 -33.80 20.17 23.70
CA LYS A 16 -34.48 19.03 24.30
C LYS A 16 -33.48 18.17 25.05
N GLU A 17 -33.82 17.80 26.29
CA GLU A 17 -32.94 17.04 27.19
C GLU A 17 -33.21 15.53 27.10
N TYR A 18 -32.14 14.75 27.04
CA TYR A 18 -32.16 13.29 26.95
C TYR A 18 -31.50 12.68 28.21
N PRO A 19 -32.05 11.59 28.76
CA PRO A 19 -31.52 10.96 29.96
C PRO A 19 -30.17 10.27 29.69
N ILE A 20 -29.14 10.67 30.43
CA ILE A 20 -27.82 10.02 30.38
C ILE A 20 -27.87 8.68 31.10
N VAL A 21 -27.39 7.65 30.41
CA VAL A 21 -27.23 6.28 30.91
C VAL A 21 -25.83 6.16 31.52
N LEU A 22 -25.73 6.44 32.82
CA LEU A 22 -24.44 6.56 33.52
C LEU A 22 -23.64 5.24 33.52
N GLU A 23 -24.30 4.09 33.58
CA GLU A 23 -23.65 2.77 33.58
C GLU A 23 -23.06 2.36 32.22
N GLN A 24 -23.42 3.06 31.14
CA GLN A 24 -22.88 2.84 29.78
C GLN A 24 -22.02 4.01 29.28
N THR A 25 -21.96 5.08 30.08
CA THR A 25 -21.02 6.18 29.90
C THR A 25 -19.70 5.77 30.52
N MET A 26 -18.60 5.93 29.78
CA MET A 26 -17.28 5.53 30.24
C MET A 26 -16.20 6.48 29.76
N TRP A 27 -15.09 6.51 30.52
CA TRP A 27 -13.87 7.19 30.14
C TRP A 27 -12.68 6.31 30.48
N THR A 28 -11.71 6.27 29.59
CA THR A 28 -10.48 5.50 29.78
C THR A 28 -9.35 6.11 28.96
N ILE A 29 -8.11 5.86 29.37
CA ILE A 29 -7.00 6.06 28.45
C ILE A 29 -6.96 4.85 27.52
N ALA A 30 -7.08 5.07 26.22
CA ALA A 30 -7.14 3.99 25.24
C ALA A 30 -5.75 3.37 25.05
N GLU A 31 -5.64 2.05 25.17
CA GLU A 31 -4.34 1.34 25.18
C GLU A 31 -3.53 1.53 23.88
N LEU A 32 -4.21 1.57 22.73
CA LEU A 32 -3.57 1.68 21.41
C LEU A 32 -3.15 3.11 21.08
N THR A 33 -4.00 4.09 21.37
CA THR A 33 -3.80 5.48 20.96
C THR A 33 -3.15 6.33 22.05
N GLY A 34 -3.27 5.94 23.32
CA GLY A 34 -2.80 6.71 24.48
C GLY A 34 -3.58 8.00 24.72
N THR A 35 -4.79 8.11 24.17
CA THR A 35 -5.67 9.27 24.30
C THR A 35 -6.72 9.05 25.38
N LEU A 36 -7.29 10.12 25.93
CA LEU A 36 -8.48 10.01 26.77
C LEU A 36 -9.70 9.80 25.87
N LEU A 37 -10.25 8.57 25.85
CA LEU A 37 -11.52 8.25 25.21
C LEU A 37 -12.65 8.54 26.18
N THR A 38 -13.61 9.35 25.77
CA THR A 38 -14.86 9.61 26.49
C THR A 38 -16.03 9.12 25.64
N GLN A 39 -16.90 8.31 26.23
CA GLN A 39 -18.15 7.84 25.64
C GLN A 39 -19.32 8.23 26.53
N ILE A 40 -20.34 8.84 25.94
CA ILE A 40 -21.57 9.24 26.62
C ILE A 40 -22.74 8.59 25.93
N THR A 41 -23.57 7.88 26.69
CA THR A 41 -24.75 7.17 26.19
C THR A 41 -26.01 7.81 26.75
N VAL A 42 -27.02 7.99 25.90
CA VAL A 42 -28.37 8.45 26.27
C VAL A 42 -29.43 7.52 25.71
N ASP A 43 -30.55 7.41 26.41
CA ASP A 43 -31.74 6.71 25.90
C ASP A 43 -32.63 7.69 25.12
N ILE A 44 -33.26 7.20 24.05
CA ILE A 44 -34.28 7.91 23.29
C ILE A 44 -35.57 7.10 23.23
N GLU A 45 -36.72 7.76 23.13
CA GLU A 45 -38.00 7.06 22.95
C GLU A 45 -38.24 6.74 21.47
N THR A 46 -38.82 5.59 21.15
CA THR A 46 -39.12 5.20 19.74
C THR A 46 -39.96 6.24 19.00
N ALA A 47 -40.89 6.92 19.70
CA ALA A 47 -41.70 7.98 19.12
C ALA A 47 -40.88 9.19 18.65
N GLU A 48 -39.67 9.40 19.17
CA GLU A 48 -38.77 10.47 18.79
C GLU A 48 -37.99 10.14 17.51
N ILE A 49 -37.61 8.86 17.34
CA ILE A 49 -36.98 8.33 16.11
C ILE A 49 -37.95 8.53 14.93
N GLU A 50 -39.20 8.15 15.10
CA GLU A 50 -40.24 8.31 14.08
C GLU A 50 -40.52 9.78 13.72
N GLN A 51 -40.29 10.70 14.65
CA GLN A 51 -40.57 12.14 14.47
C GLN A 51 -39.43 12.91 13.78
N ASN A 52 -38.20 12.39 13.78
CA ASN A 52 -37.03 13.11 13.27
C ASN A 52 -36.01 12.18 12.59
N ASP A 53 -36.42 11.62 11.45
CA ASP A 53 -35.63 10.75 10.57
C ASP A 53 -34.36 11.41 10.00
N LYS A 54 -34.23 12.73 10.12
CA LYS A 54 -33.03 13.49 9.71
C LYS A 54 -31.98 13.63 10.81
N LEU A 55 -32.34 13.34 12.06
CA LEU A 55 -31.44 13.42 13.21
C LEU A 55 -31.00 12.02 13.65
N PHE A 56 -31.90 11.05 13.63
CA PHE A 56 -31.68 9.71 14.14
C PHE A 56 -31.69 8.67 13.02
N ASP A 57 -30.86 7.65 13.18
CA ASP A 57 -30.87 6.50 12.29
C ASP A 57 -32.20 5.74 12.42
N THR A 58 -32.83 5.43 11.29
CA THR A 58 -34.07 4.64 11.21
C THR A 58 -33.89 3.20 11.67
N TYR A 59 -32.67 2.69 11.70
CA TYR A 59 -32.32 1.36 12.21
C TYR A 59 -31.51 1.46 13.52
N ASN A 60 -32.21 1.74 14.63
CA ASN A 60 -31.61 1.83 15.95
C ASN A 60 -32.30 0.86 16.96
N PRO A 61 -31.91 -0.42 16.99
CA PRO A 61 -32.67 -1.47 17.67
C PRO A 61 -32.63 -1.40 19.19
N ASP A 62 -31.68 -0.68 19.80
CA ASP A 62 -31.55 -0.52 21.25
C ASP A 62 -32.02 0.85 21.76
N ASN A 63 -32.56 1.71 20.87
CA ASN A 63 -33.07 3.05 21.18
C ASN A 63 -32.05 3.90 21.97
N LYS A 64 -30.76 3.79 21.64
CA LYS A 64 -29.69 4.53 22.30
C LYS A 64 -28.97 5.43 21.32
N LEU A 65 -28.47 6.55 21.83
CA LEU A 65 -27.49 7.37 21.14
C LEU A 65 -26.19 7.30 21.92
N LYS A 66 -25.08 7.20 21.19
CA LYS A 66 -23.75 7.32 21.79
C LYS A 66 -22.93 8.35 21.05
N ILE A 67 -22.31 9.24 21.81
CA ILE A 67 -21.20 10.04 21.30
C ILE A 67 -19.92 9.55 21.94
N SER A 68 -18.88 9.38 21.13
CA SER A 68 -17.56 8.96 21.59
C SER A 68 -16.48 9.82 20.95
N PHE A 69 -15.56 10.35 21.74
CA PHE A 69 -14.50 11.22 21.26
C PHE A 69 -13.21 11.05 22.06
N GLU A 70 -12.08 11.35 21.41
CA GLU A 70 -10.75 11.25 22.00
C GLU A 70 -10.13 12.63 22.23
N ALA A 71 -9.33 12.75 23.31
CA ALA A 71 -8.64 13.98 23.66
C ALA A 71 -7.17 13.74 24.03
N LEU A 72 -6.35 14.72 23.64
CA LEU A 72 -4.92 14.87 23.91
C LEU A 72 -4.64 16.32 24.30
N ARG A 73 -3.47 16.61 24.89
CA ARG A 73 -3.13 17.96 25.39
C ARG A 73 -4.09 18.43 26.47
N ILE A 74 -4.58 17.48 27.27
CA ILE A 74 -5.55 17.73 28.32
C ILE A 74 -5.00 17.34 29.70
N PHE A 75 -3.75 16.96 29.86
CA PHE A 75 -3.25 16.58 31.18
C PHE A 75 -2.79 17.80 31.99
N GLU A 76 -3.32 17.96 33.21
CA GLU A 76 -2.80 18.89 34.21
C GLU A 76 -2.82 18.26 35.61
N ASN A 77 -1.65 17.89 36.17
CA ASN A 77 -1.50 17.29 37.51
C ASN A 77 -2.46 16.11 37.80
N GLY A 78 -2.73 15.27 36.81
CA GLY A 78 -3.62 14.09 36.94
C GLY A 78 -5.10 14.39 36.72
N ILE A 79 -5.44 15.62 36.34
CA ILE A 79 -6.81 16.06 36.06
C ILE A 79 -6.91 16.46 34.58
N PRO A 80 -7.85 15.90 33.80
CA PRO A 80 -8.12 16.37 32.46
C PRO A 80 -8.56 17.84 32.46
N THR A 81 -7.77 18.69 31.82
CA THR A 81 -7.93 20.14 31.68
C THR A 81 -7.44 20.59 30.32
N GLY A 82 -8.32 21.14 29.49
CA GLY A 82 -7.99 21.63 28.15
C GLY A 82 -9.19 21.72 27.22
N GLU A 83 -8.95 22.08 25.96
CA GLU A 83 -9.97 22.28 24.93
C GLU A 83 -9.59 21.54 23.64
N VAL A 84 -10.56 20.84 23.07
CA VAL A 84 -10.48 20.18 21.76
C VAL A 84 -11.51 20.82 20.84
N LEU A 85 -11.07 21.27 19.68
CA LEU A 85 -11.91 21.94 18.69
C LEU A 85 -12.11 21.02 17.48
N PHE A 86 -13.35 20.96 17.00
CA PHE A 86 -13.77 20.24 15.80
C PHE A 86 -14.26 21.26 14.76
N GLU A 87 -13.39 21.62 13.81
CA GLU A 87 -13.71 22.49 12.67
C GLU A 87 -13.80 21.69 11.36
N GLU A 88 -14.61 22.17 10.41
CA GLU A 88 -14.68 21.62 9.04
C GLU A 88 -13.30 21.73 8.37
N ASP A 89 -12.85 20.61 7.78
CA ASP A 89 -11.60 20.49 7.00
C ASP A 89 -10.28 20.80 7.73
N LYS A 90 -10.26 20.88 9.07
CA LYS A 90 -9.05 21.31 9.83
C LYS A 90 -8.59 20.38 10.96
N ASN A 91 -9.36 19.36 11.32
CA ASN A 91 -9.00 18.46 12.43
C ASN A 91 -7.98 17.36 12.07
N VAL A 92 -7.28 17.51 10.94
CA VAL A 92 -6.42 16.49 10.33
C VAL A 92 -5.19 16.15 11.21
N MET A 93 -4.76 17.05 12.10
CA MET A 93 -3.42 17.00 12.70
C MET A 93 -3.27 16.19 14.00
N ASP A 94 -4.37 15.83 14.66
CA ASP A 94 -4.33 15.03 15.89
C ASP A 94 -5.16 13.73 15.82
N HIS A 95 -5.75 13.41 14.65
CA HIS A 95 -6.55 12.19 14.41
C HIS A 95 -7.64 11.93 15.47
N THR A 96 -8.20 12.99 16.05
CA THR A 96 -9.28 12.88 17.02
C THR A 96 -10.60 12.70 16.28
N TYR A 97 -11.26 11.56 16.49
CA TYR A 97 -12.55 11.27 15.86
C TYR A 97 -13.70 11.60 16.82
N PHE A 98 -14.82 12.11 16.28
CA PHE A 98 -16.09 12.19 16.98
C PHE A 98 -17.04 11.16 16.37
N ARG A 99 -17.30 10.07 17.09
CA ARG A 99 -18.23 9.02 16.68
C ARG A 99 -19.61 9.30 17.25
N LYS A 100 -20.63 8.97 16.47
CA LYS A 100 -22.04 9.22 16.78
C LYS A 100 -22.91 8.03 16.38
N GLU A 101 -23.06 7.08 17.28
CA GLU A 101 -23.91 5.90 17.07
C GLU A 101 -25.39 6.27 17.30
N GLY A 102 -26.27 5.77 16.44
CA GLY A 102 -27.72 6.00 16.50
C GLY A 102 -28.18 7.34 15.90
N PHE A 103 -27.25 8.20 15.47
CA PHE A 103 -27.52 9.40 14.70
C PHE A 103 -27.53 9.11 13.20
N GLU A 104 -28.22 9.96 12.44
CA GLU A 104 -28.21 9.91 10.98
C GLU A 104 -26.76 9.92 10.45
N TYR A 105 -26.43 8.95 9.59
CA TYR A 105 -25.05 8.64 9.22
C TYR A 105 -24.36 9.82 8.52
N SER A 106 -25.13 10.60 7.76
CA SER A 106 -24.66 11.75 6.98
C SER A 106 -24.31 13.00 7.79
N LEU A 107 -24.64 13.07 9.09
CA LEU A 107 -24.26 14.20 9.94
C LEU A 107 -22.75 14.17 10.28
N ASP A 108 -22.19 15.29 10.72
CA ASP A 108 -20.87 15.41 11.35
C ASP A 108 -20.93 16.40 12.53
N PHE A 109 -20.03 16.25 13.51
CA PHE A 109 -19.96 17.15 14.66
C PHE A 109 -18.94 18.29 14.43
N PHE A 110 -19.37 19.52 14.66
CA PHE A 110 -18.52 20.71 14.68
C PHE A 110 -18.76 21.50 15.95
N GLY A 111 -17.69 21.85 16.66
CA GLY A 111 -17.80 22.54 17.94
C GLY A 111 -16.60 22.28 18.84
N LYS A 112 -16.79 22.47 20.14
CA LYS A 112 -15.71 22.37 21.12
C LYS A 112 -16.06 21.38 22.23
N ILE A 113 -15.03 20.73 22.72
CA ILE A 113 -15.05 19.86 23.89
C ILE A 113 -14.08 20.45 24.91
N ILE A 114 -14.58 20.76 26.10
CA ILE A 114 -13.78 21.38 27.16
C ILE A 114 -13.73 20.44 28.35
N TYR A 115 -12.53 20.18 28.84
CA TYR A 115 -12.26 19.52 30.11
C TYR A 115 -11.85 20.57 31.13
N LYS A 116 -12.55 20.65 32.25
CA LYS A 116 -12.24 21.61 33.32
C LYS A 116 -12.88 21.22 34.63
N ASP A 117 -12.12 21.29 35.73
CA ASP A 117 -12.61 21.09 37.10
C ASP A 117 -13.40 19.76 37.29
N GLY A 118 -12.99 18.69 36.59
CA GLY A 118 -13.67 17.38 36.62
C GLY A 118 -14.94 17.28 35.78
N TRP A 119 -15.20 18.27 34.93
CA TRP A 119 -16.29 18.29 33.97
C TRP A 119 -15.77 18.13 32.55
N VAL A 120 -16.54 17.43 31.73
CA VAL A 120 -16.43 17.48 30.27
C VAL A 120 -17.69 18.13 29.72
N THR A 121 -17.52 19.14 28.89
CA THR A 121 -18.61 19.83 28.20
C THR A 121 -18.42 19.78 26.70
N VAL A 122 -19.48 19.43 25.97
CA VAL A 122 -19.54 19.44 24.51
C VAL A 122 -20.50 20.56 24.11
N ASP A 123 -20.07 21.45 23.24
CA ASP A 123 -20.88 22.56 22.72
C ASP A 123 -20.61 22.70 21.22
N GLY A 124 -21.59 22.37 20.40
CA GLY A 124 -21.42 22.30 18.97
C GLY A 124 -22.70 21.97 18.22
N LYS A 125 -22.54 21.50 17.00
CA LYS A 125 -23.62 21.28 16.03
C LYS A 125 -23.41 19.96 15.30
N LEU A 126 -24.50 19.28 15.00
CA LEU A 126 -24.55 18.15 14.08
C LEU A 126 -25.10 18.66 12.75
N THR A 127 -24.30 18.57 11.68
CA THR A 127 -24.69 19.05 10.34
C THR A 127 -24.03 18.18 9.26
N PRO A 128 -24.69 17.95 8.12
CA PRO A 128 -24.05 17.26 7.01
C PRO A 128 -22.95 18.14 6.38
N PRO A 129 -21.82 17.56 5.96
CA PRO A 129 -20.73 18.33 5.36
C PRO A 129 -21.22 19.03 4.07
N TYR A 130 -20.79 20.28 3.87
CA TYR A 130 -21.11 21.09 2.68
C TYR A 130 -22.61 21.22 2.35
N SER A 131 -23.50 21.27 3.37
CA SER A 131 -24.95 21.21 3.17
C SER A 131 -25.74 22.36 3.82
N ASP A 132 -26.87 22.71 3.20
CA ASP A 132 -27.91 23.60 3.77
C ASP A 132 -29.00 22.83 4.56
N LEU A 133 -28.75 21.54 4.84
CA LEU A 133 -29.67 20.69 5.59
C LEU A 133 -29.86 21.16 7.05
N PRO A 134 -30.91 20.68 7.75
CA PRO A 134 -31.15 21.06 9.14
C PRO A 134 -29.92 20.85 10.03
N VAL A 135 -29.64 21.85 10.85
CA VAL A 135 -28.52 21.88 11.79
C VAL A 135 -29.07 21.66 13.19
N PHE A 136 -28.50 20.72 13.93
CA PHE A 136 -28.94 20.38 15.28
C PHE A 136 -27.92 20.84 16.32
N ASP A 137 -28.31 21.67 17.27
CA ASP A 137 -27.42 22.13 18.35
C ASP A 137 -27.22 21.00 19.37
N LEU A 138 -25.97 20.61 19.61
CA LEU A 138 -25.58 19.58 20.59
C LEU A 138 -24.89 20.22 21.79
N GLN A 139 -25.47 20.02 22.97
CA GLN A 139 -24.92 20.52 24.24
C GLN A 139 -24.89 19.41 25.28
N VAL A 140 -23.71 19.10 25.79
CA VAL A 140 -23.51 18.06 26.81
C VAL A 140 -22.69 18.62 27.95
N ALA A 141 -23.04 18.29 29.17
CA ALA A 141 -22.18 18.48 30.34
C ALA A 141 -22.29 17.25 31.22
N ILE A 142 -21.16 16.64 31.56
CA ILE A 142 -21.13 15.51 32.48
C ILE A 142 -19.89 15.59 33.37
N GLN A 143 -20.07 15.18 34.62
CA GLN A 143 -18.98 15.08 35.58
C GLN A 143 -18.33 13.71 35.45
N PHE A 144 -17.00 13.65 35.47
CA PHE A 144 -16.25 12.41 35.43
C PHE A 144 -15.23 12.35 36.59
N ASP A 145 -14.90 11.13 37.05
CA ASP A 145 -13.85 10.92 38.06
C ASP A 145 -12.57 10.44 37.36
N ALA A 146 -11.54 11.29 37.40
CA ALA A 146 -10.24 11.02 36.77
C ALA A 146 -9.40 9.99 37.54
N LYS A 147 -9.77 9.61 38.77
CA LYS A 147 -8.95 8.75 39.65
C LYS A 147 -8.65 7.38 39.06
N ASP A 148 -9.55 6.85 38.22
CA ASP A 148 -9.44 5.53 37.63
C ASP A 148 -8.72 5.54 36.27
N LEU A 149 -8.28 6.71 35.79
CA LEU A 149 -7.53 6.83 34.54
C LEU A 149 -6.09 6.33 34.72
N ASP A 150 -5.68 5.39 33.86
CA ASP A 150 -4.29 4.94 33.82
C ASP A 150 -3.42 5.90 33.00
N TRP A 151 -2.85 6.90 33.68
CA TRP A 151 -1.93 7.85 33.06
C TRP A 151 -0.60 7.24 32.61
N ASN A 152 -0.28 5.99 32.99
CA ASN A 152 0.95 5.34 32.55
C ASN A 152 0.93 5.00 31.05
N ILE A 153 -0.26 4.91 30.44
CA ILE A 153 -0.41 4.67 28.99
C ILE A 153 -0.71 5.97 28.20
N TYR A 154 -0.85 7.10 28.88
CA TYR A 154 -1.17 8.37 28.24
C TYR A 154 -0.01 8.92 27.41
N ARG A 155 -0.33 9.46 26.24
CA ARG A 155 0.61 10.08 25.32
C ARG A 155 0.66 11.59 25.53
N PHE A 156 1.72 12.06 26.18
CA PHE A 156 2.00 13.48 26.34
C PHE A 156 2.44 14.07 25.01
N LYS A 157 1.80 15.15 24.54
CA LYS A 157 2.04 15.75 23.21
C LYS A 157 2.96 16.96 23.23
N SER A 158 3.39 17.39 24.42
CA SER A 158 4.37 18.45 24.59
C SER A 158 5.13 18.30 25.91
N LEU A 159 6.29 18.94 25.98
CA LEU A 159 7.05 19.04 27.22
C LEU A 159 6.32 19.89 28.28
N GLU A 160 5.58 20.92 27.85
CA GLU A 160 4.78 21.75 28.74
C GLU A 160 3.74 20.91 29.50
N GLU A 161 3.02 20.04 28.79
CA GLU A 161 2.04 19.13 29.38
C GLU A 161 2.71 18.13 30.31
N ALA A 162 3.77 17.46 29.86
CA ALA A 162 4.49 16.45 30.63
C ALA A 162 5.13 17.03 31.91
N ASN A 163 5.55 18.29 31.91
CA ASN A 163 6.13 18.94 33.08
C ASN A 163 5.12 19.18 34.22
N THR A 164 3.82 19.08 33.95
CA THR A 164 2.78 19.12 35.00
C THR A 164 2.54 17.75 35.65
N ALA A 165 3.13 16.68 35.12
CA ALA A 165 2.96 15.32 35.63
C ALA A 165 3.96 15.00 36.74
N ASP A 166 3.62 14.02 37.58
CA ASP A 166 4.65 13.31 38.36
C ASP A 166 5.64 12.68 37.35
N PRO A 167 6.95 12.96 37.43
CA PRO A 167 7.92 12.40 36.49
C PRO A 167 7.91 10.86 36.41
N LEU A 168 7.40 10.17 37.43
CA LEU A 168 7.27 8.71 37.45
C LEU A 168 6.10 8.17 36.62
N ILE A 169 5.13 8.99 36.23
CA ILE A 169 4.02 8.54 35.37
C ILE A 169 4.31 8.69 33.87
N VAL A 170 5.17 9.64 33.50
CA VAL A 170 5.49 9.96 32.10
C VAL A 170 6.22 8.78 31.43
N ARG A 171 5.52 8.06 30.56
CA ARG A 171 6.03 6.92 29.78
C ARG A 171 6.08 7.19 28.28
N ASN A 172 5.19 8.02 27.75
CA ASN A 172 5.10 8.30 26.33
C ASN A 172 5.11 9.82 26.10
N LEU A 173 6.22 10.32 25.55
CA LEU A 173 6.45 11.73 25.29
C LEU A 173 6.67 11.98 23.79
N GLU A 174 5.81 12.79 23.20
CA GLU A 174 5.95 13.31 21.85
C GLU A 174 6.23 14.81 21.91
N ILE A 175 7.29 15.23 21.22
CA ILE A 175 7.72 16.63 21.13
C ILE A 175 7.67 17.04 19.66
N LYS A 176 6.62 17.80 19.33
CA LYS A 176 6.43 18.38 18.00
C LYS A 176 7.18 19.72 17.90
N ASN A 177 7.95 19.92 16.82
CA ASN A 177 8.67 21.18 16.52
C ASN A 177 9.51 21.74 17.69
N PRO A 178 10.46 20.97 18.26
CA PRO A 178 11.32 21.48 19.31
C PRO A 178 12.12 22.70 18.82
N THR A 179 12.25 23.70 19.68
CA THR A 179 13.10 24.88 19.44
C THR A 179 14.52 24.70 19.99
N PHE A 180 14.75 23.65 20.77
CA PHE A 180 16.02 23.34 21.40
C PHE A 180 16.92 22.45 20.53
N LYS A 181 18.23 22.48 20.80
CA LYS A 181 19.24 21.68 20.07
C LYS A 181 19.52 20.31 20.68
N THR A 182 19.27 20.16 21.98
CA THR A 182 19.45 18.94 22.78
C THR A 182 18.28 18.82 23.74
N LEU A 183 18.01 17.63 24.27
CA LEU A 183 16.92 17.46 25.23
C LEU A 183 17.12 18.38 26.46
N PRO A 184 16.06 19.08 26.91
CA PRO A 184 16.06 19.82 28.16
C PRO A 184 16.28 18.90 29.37
N ASP A 185 16.80 19.46 30.47
CA ASP A 185 17.17 18.72 31.68
C ASP A 185 15.98 17.98 32.31
N GLU A 186 14.78 18.56 32.16
CA GLU A 186 13.51 18.04 32.66
C GLU A 186 13.19 16.66 32.09
N VAL A 187 13.53 16.41 30.81
CA VAL A 187 13.24 15.12 30.16
C VAL A 187 13.98 13.97 30.84
N TYR A 188 15.19 14.22 31.35
CA TYR A 188 15.97 13.21 32.05
C TYR A 188 15.41 12.88 33.44
N THR A 189 14.43 13.63 33.95
CA THR A 189 13.71 13.32 35.19
C THR A 189 12.64 12.25 35.00
N PHE A 190 12.16 12.03 33.77
CA PHE A 190 11.16 11.01 33.42
C PHE A 190 11.78 9.61 33.39
N LYS A 191 12.15 9.06 34.55
CA LYS A 191 12.90 7.79 34.64
C LYS A 191 12.15 6.56 34.14
N ASN A 192 10.83 6.65 33.99
CA ASN A 192 9.99 5.61 33.43
C ASN A 192 9.67 5.83 31.94
N LEU A 193 10.31 6.82 31.28
CA LEU A 193 10.06 7.11 29.87
C LEU A 193 10.40 5.88 29.01
N ALA A 194 9.37 5.38 28.30
CA ALA A 194 9.45 4.20 27.45
C ALA A 194 9.38 4.55 25.96
N TYR A 195 8.69 5.62 25.60
CA TYR A 195 8.51 6.06 24.22
C TYR A 195 8.85 7.54 24.11
N LEU A 196 9.85 7.86 23.29
CA LEU A 196 10.24 9.23 22.99
C LEU A 196 10.11 9.48 21.48
N THR A 197 9.27 10.43 21.10
CA THR A 197 9.11 10.87 19.71
C THR A 197 9.45 12.34 19.55
N ILE A 198 10.28 12.67 18.57
CA ILE A 198 10.59 14.04 18.15
C ILE A 198 10.29 14.17 16.66
N ASN A 199 9.34 15.03 16.30
CA ASN A 199 8.86 15.14 14.92
C ASN A 199 8.60 16.60 14.53
N SER A 200 8.70 16.86 13.23
CA SER A 200 8.29 18.14 12.63
C SER A 200 6.78 18.12 12.34
N ILE A 201 6.09 19.25 12.51
CA ILE A 201 4.71 19.46 12.03
C ILE A 201 4.81 20.11 10.64
N GLY A 202 4.36 19.40 9.61
CA GLY A 202 4.26 19.94 8.25
C GLY A 202 4.36 18.86 7.19
N ASN A 203 3.97 19.21 5.95
CA ASN A 203 4.11 18.32 4.81
C ASN A 203 5.60 17.99 4.60
N PHE A 204 5.90 16.71 4.34
CA PHE A 204 7.24 16.15 4.08
C PHE A 204 8.00 16.81 2.89
N ILE A 205 7.41 17.83 2.27
CA ILE A 205 7.96 18.65 1.18
C ILE A 205 8.89 19.74 1.73
N ASN A 206 8.74 20.17 2.99
CA ASN A 206 9.66 21.15 3.57
C ASN A 206 10.99 20.49 3.98
N LYS A 207 12.07 20.86 3.28
CA LYS A 207 13.43 20.34 3.52
C LYS A 207 14.11 20.92 4.76
N GLU A 208 13.49 21.87 5.46
CA GLU A 208 14.07 22.45 6.67
C GLU A 208 14.04 21.45 7.83
N LYS A 209 15.23 21.09 8.31
CA LYS A 209 15.40 20.19 9.46
C LYS A 209 15.11 20.94 10.77
N LEU A 210 14.48 20.26 11.72
CA LEU A 210 14.35 20.74 13.10
C LEU A 210 15.73 21.05 13.72
N PRO A 211 15.82 22.05 14.60
CA PRO A 211 17.08 22.45 15.23
C PRO A 211 17.67 21.38 16.17
N PHE A 212 16.89 20.36 16.54
CA PHE A 212 17.35 19.24 17.36
C PHE A 212 18.51 18.51 16.69
N SER A 213 19.68 18.51 17.34
CA SER A 213 20.97 18.11 16.75
C SER A 213 21.57 16.83 17.32
N GLY A 214 21.00 16.31 18.41
CA GLY A 214 21.43 15.04 19.02
C GLY A 214 21.13 14.96 20.50
N PHE A 215 21.62 13.88 21.12
CA PHE A 215 21.56 13.65 22.55
C PHE A 215 22.95 13.78 23.18
N ASP A 216 22.98 14.11 24.48
CA ASP A 216 24.18 14.02 25.30
C ASP A 216 24.26 12.65 26.02
N GLU A 217 25.33 12.41 26.79
CA GLU A 217 25.56 11.13 27.48
C GLU A 217 24.42 10.69 28.42
N ARG A 218 23.58 11.63 28.91
CA ARG A 218 22.49 11.33 29.84
C ARG A 218 21.35 10.57 29.19
N LEU A 219 21.35 10.41 27.86
CA LEU A 219 20.44 9.48 27.18
C LEU A 219 20.48 8.09 27.83
N GLY A 220 21.67 7.62 28.24
CA GLY A 220 21.85 6.33 28.92
C GLY A 220 21.20 6.22 30.30
N GLU A 221 20.72 7.33 30.87
CA GLU A 221 19.96 7.32 32.13
C GLU A 221 18.49 6.93 31.95
N LEU A 222 17.94 7.03 30.73
CA LEU A 222 16.55 6.72 30.40
C LEU A 222 16.36 5.22 30.12
N ARG A 223 16.73 4.39 31.08
CA ARG A 223 16.88 2.92 30.92
C ARG A 223 15.61 2.15 30.58
N GLU A 224 14.45 2.79 30.72
CA GLU A 224 13.14 2.22 30.41
C GLU A 224 12.73 2.44 28.96
N LEU A 225 13.52 3.15 28.15
CA LEU A 225 13.23 3.40 26.73
C LEU A 225 13.12 2.10 25.94
N ILE A 226 11.97 1.93 25.30
CA ILE A 226 11.60 0.87 24.36
C ILE A 226 11.66 1.39 22.93
N THR A 227 11.22 2.63 22.69
CA THR A 227 11.24 3.26 21.36
C THR A 227 11.80 4.68 21.42
N ILE A 228 12.72 4.96 20.50
CA ILE A 228 13.14 6.32 20.16
C ILE A 228 12.80 6.55 18.70
N GLN A 229 12.04 7.61 18.42
CA GLN A 229 11.69 8.02 17.05
C GLN A 229 12.02 9.49 16.84
N ILE A 230 12.79 9.78 15.80
CA ILE A 230 13.19 11.14 15.42
C ILE A 230 13.02 11.27 13.92
N ASN A 231 12.21 12.24 13.49
CA ASN A 231 11.93 12.46 12.08
C ASN A 231 12.19 13.93 11.70
N GLY A 232 13.01 14.14 10.68
CA GLY A 232 13.20 15.46 10.08
C GLY A 232 14.00 16.44 10.94
N ALA A 233 15.00 15.96 11.67
CA ALA A 233 15.84 16.78 12.57
C ALA A 233 17.28 16.91 12.08
N ALA A 234 18.04 17.85 12.65
CA ALA A 234 19.44 18.08 12.33
C ALA A 234 20.40 17.13 13.07
N VAL A 235 19.95 15.94 13.46
CA VAL A 235 20.75 14.96 14.22
C VAL A 235 21.93 14.48 13.39
N GLN A 236 23.15 14.67 13.91
CA GLN A 236 24.40 14.29 13.23
C GLN A 236 25.10 13.08 13.86
N TYR A 237 24.87 12.84 15.15
CA TYR A 237 25.44 11.72 15.89
C TYR A 237 24.49 11.27 17.01
N LEU A 238 24.68 10.04 17.47
CA LEU A 238 24.10 9.51 18.70
C LEU A 238 25.24 9.22 19.70
N PRO A 239 25.04 9.44 21.01
CA PRO A 239 26.06 9.15 22.03
C PRO A 239 26.26 7.64 22.20
N GLU A 240 27.46 7.19 22.61
CA GLU A 240 27.74 5.77 22.89
C GLU A 240 26.86 5.21 24.02
N GLU A 241 26.38 6.07 24.91
CA GLU A 241 25.50 5.75 26.03
C GLU A 241 24.14 5.18 25.61
N ILE A 242 23.75 5.30 24.33
CA ILE A 242 22.58 4.59 23.78
C ILE A 242 22.67 3.07 24.00
N GLY A 243 23.88 2.52 24.09
CA GLY A 243 24.12 1.11 24.43
C GLY A 243 23.64 0.70 25.83
N SER A 244 23.34 1.65 26.71
CA SER A 244 22.78 1.40 28.03
C SER A 244 21.27 1.15 28.01
N LEU A 245 20.61 1.41 26.87
CA LEU A 245 19.16 1.25 26.68
C LEU A 245 18.82 -0.21 26.37
N LEU A 246 19.02 -1.09 27.35
CA LEU A 246 18.88 -2.54 27.16
C LEU A 246 17.45 -2.99 26.81
N LYS A 247 16.44 -2.14 27.01
CA LYS A 247 15.03 -2.38 26.66
C LYS A 247 14.64 -1.84 25.27
N LEU A 248 15.56 -1.16 24.57
CA LEU A 248 15.26 -0.53 23.29
C LEU A 248 14.95 -1.61 22.25
N GLU A 249 13.73 -1.58 21.74
CA GLU A 249 13.24 -2.46 20.70
C GLU A 249 13.20 -1.78 19.33
N ARG A 250 13.00 -0.46 19.29
CA ARG A 250 12.93 0.32 18.05
C ARG A 250 13.74 1.60 18.15
N LEU A 251 14.64 1.78 17.18
CA LEU A 251 15.37 3.03 16.97
C LEU A 251 15.08 3.53 15.57
N SER A 252 14.35 4.65 15.47
CA SER A 252 14.04 5.32 14.22
C SER A 252 14.64 6.73 14.23
N VAL A 253 15.55 7.02 13.30
CA VAL A 253 16.16 8.34 13.11
C VAL A 253 16.13 8.65 11.62
N ASN A 254 14.95 8.98 11.09
CA ASN A 254 14.74 9.19 9.67
C ASN A 254 14.83 10.67 9.27
N PHE A 255 15.17 10.93 8.01
CA PHE A 255 15.27 12.28 7.44
C PHE A 255 16.21 13.20 8.24
N CYS A 256 17.26 12.63 8.82
CA CYS A 256 18.23 13.32 9.67
C CYS A 256 19.57 13.50 8.92
N SER A 257 20.68 13.72 9.63
CA SER A 257 21.99 13.96 9.04
C SER A 257 23.06 13.03 9.63
N LEU A 258 22.66 11.84 10.07
CA LEU A 258 23.57 10.84 10.64
C LEU A 258 24.59 10.40 9.60
N LYS A 259 25.87 10.38 9.98
CA LYS A 259 26.96 9.85 9.15
C LYS A 259 27.43 8.46 9.57
N GLU A 260 27.25 8.14 10.84
CA GLU A 260 27.58 6.86 11.44
C GLU A 260 26.70 6.62 12.66
N LEU A 261 26.63 5.36 13.09
CA LEU A 261 26.06 4.98 14.37
C LEU A 261 27.19 4.68 15.36
N PRO A 262 27.02 5.01 16.66
CA PRO A 262 27.98 4.61 17.69
C PRO A 262 28.07 3.09 17.76
N LYS A 263 29.23 2.58 18.18
CA LYS A 263 29.51 1.13 18.17
C LYS A 263 28.51 0.36 19.01
N SER A 264 28.08 0.95 20.11
CA SER A 264 27.17 0.33 21.06
C SER A 264 25.78 0.00 20.50
N VAL A 265 25.29 0.71 19.46
CA VAL A 265 24.00 0.39 18.80
C VAL A 265 24.00 -1.03 18.27
N TRP A 266 25.13 -1.50 17.73
CA TRP A 266 25.29 -2.82 17.13
C TRP A 266 25.33 -3.99 18.15
N TYR A 267 25.14 -3.70 19.44
CA TYR A 267 25.15 -4.67 20.54
C TYR A 267 23.87 -4.60 21.41
N LEU A 268 22.85 -3.88 20.97
CA LEU A 268 21.59 -3.77 21.70
C LEU A 268 20.82 -5.11 21.68
N PRO A 269 20.60 -5.75 22.84
CA PRO A 269 20.14 -7.13 22.87
C PRO A 269 18.67 -7.31 22.45
N ASN A 270 17.87 -6.25 22.56
CA ASN A 270 16.43 -6.28 22.28
C ASN A 270 16.01 -5.49 21.04
N LEU A 271 16.96 -4.89 20.30
CA LEU A 271 16.64 -4.08 19.13
C LEU A 271 16.07 -4.97 18.01
N LYS A 272 14.84 -4.69 17.61
CA LYS A 272 14.08 -5.38 16.56
C LYS A 272 14.06 -4.57 15.27
N ASP A 273 13.89 -3.25 15.38
CA ASP A 273 13.77 -2.36 14.23
C ASP A 273 14.82 -1.25 14.32
N LEU A 274 15.64 -1.12 13.26
CA LEU A 274 16.60 -0.04 13.10
C LEU A 274 16.28 0.71 11.79
N LEU A 275 15.68 1.89 11.91
CA LEU A 275 15.16 2.66 10.77
C LEU A 275 15.94 3.97 10.63
N LEU A 276 16.65 4.14 9.52
CA LEU A 276 17.64 5.19 9.30
C LEU A 276 17.54 5.82 7.91
N ARG A 277 16.33 5.82 7.32
CA ARG A 277 16.06 6.35 5.98
C ARG A 277 16.46 7.83 5.87
N ASP A 278 16.95 8.22 4.70
CA ASP A 278 17.27 9.61 4.35
C ASP A 278 18.26 10.25 5.34
N ASN A 279 19.42 9.61 5.48
CA ASN A 279 20.57 10.11 6.24
C ASN A 279 21.82 10.16 5.33
N ALA A 280 23.00 10.29 5.93
CA ALA A 280 24.29 10.30 5.23
C ALA A 280 25.20 9.16 5.72
N ILE A 281 24.63 8.01 6.11
CA ILE A 281 25.40 6.90 6.70
C ILE A 281 26.33 6.31 5.65
N GLU A 282 27.63 6.29 5.94
CA GLU A 282 28.66 5.85 4.99
C GLU A 282 29.04 4.36 5.18
N SER A 283 28.81 3.80 6.37
CA SER A 283 29.13 2.40 6.65
C SER A 283 28.27 1.78 7.75
N ILE A 284 28.13 0.46 7.69
CA ILE A 284 27.57 -0.39 8.74
C ILE A 284 28.72 -1.14 9.41
N SER A 285 28.65 -1.34 10.73
CA SER A 285 29.69 -2.06 11.48
C SER A 285 29.87 -3.49 10.98
N GLU A 286 31.12 -3.95 10.84
CA GLU A 286 31.44 -5.36 10.59
C GLU A 286 31.16 -6.24 11.83
N GLN A 287 31.08 -5.64 13.01
CA GLN A 287 30.79 -6.32 14.27
C GLN A 287 29.35 -6.04 14.70
N ILE A 288 28.46 -7.02 14.48
CA ILE A 288 27.04 -6.93 14.78
C ILE A 288 26.65 -8.08 15.69
N ASN A 289 26.02 -7.76 16.82
CA ASN A 289 25.38 -8.70 17.74
C ASN A 289 24.00 -8.15 18.13
N LEU A 290 23.05 -8.32 17.22
CA LEU A 290 21.67 -7.88 17.35
C LEU A 290 20.76 -9.11 17.21
N PRO A 291 20.65 -9.94 18.26
CA PRO A 291 20.03 -11.26 18.17
C PRO A 291 18.53 -11.21 17.86
N LEU A 292 17.89 -10.06 18.03
CA LEU A 292 16.46 -9.86 17.78
C LEU A 292 16.17 -8.89 16.61
N LEU A 293 17.19 -8.37 15.92
CA LEU A 293 16.99 -7.46 14.80
C LEU A 293 16.24 -8.17 13.69
N ASN A 294 15.07 -7.66 13.36
CA ASN A 294 14.19 -8.18 12.34
C ASN A 294 14.26 -7.36 11.05
N THR A 295 14.29 -6.03 11.19
CA THR A 295 14.28 -5.09 10.07
C THR A 295 15.38 -4.04 10.21
N LEU A 296 16.18 -3.88 9.16
CA LEU A 296 17.09 -2.75 8.98
C LEU A 296 16.65 -1.92 7.77
N GLU A 297 16.30 -0.66 7.98
CA GLU A 297 16.03 0.31 6.91
C GLU A 297 17.15 1.34 6.84
N VAL A 298 17.84 1.40 5.70
CA VAL A 298 18.94 2.33 5.40
C VAL A 298 18.75 2.98 4.03
N ILE A 299 17.50 3.12 3.58
CA ILE A 299 17.13 3.74 2.30
C ILE A 299 17.73 5.16 2.20
N ASN A 300 18.21 5.56 1.02
CA ASN A 300 18.75 6.89 0.76
C ASN A 300 19.88 7.28 1.75
N ASN A 301 20.94 6.48 1.77
CA ASN A 301 22.17 6.74 2.53
C ASN A 301 23.38 6.77 1.59
N GLN A 302 24.59 6.69 2.13
CA GLN A 302 25.85 6.76 1.37
C GLN A 302 26.64 5.44 1.47
N LEU A 303 25.94 4.32 1.65
CA LEU A 303 26.55 3.01 1.80
C LEU A 303 27.15 2.53 0.48
N LYS A 304 28.40 2.05 0.55
CA LYS A 304 29.11 1.42 -0.59
C LYS A 304 29.03 -0.10 -0.60
N THR A 305 28.66 -0.71 0.52
CA THR A 305 28.50 -2.16 0.69
C THR A 305 27.65 -2.42 1.94
N LEU A 306 27.24 -3.68 2.12
CA LEU A 306 26.69 -4.20 3.38
C LEU A 306 27.59 -5.33 3.92
N PRO A 307 27.83 -5.42 5.23
CA PRO A 307 28.75 -6.40 5.82
C PRO A 307 28.11 -7.78 5.94
N LEU A 308 28.91 -8.84 5.72
CA LEU A 308 28.43 -10.23 5.82
C LEU A 308 27.87 -10.60 7.20
N SER A 309 28.32 -9.93 8.27
CA SER A 309 27.80 -10.13 9.63
C SER A 309 26.34 -9.71 9.80
N LEU A 310 25.81 -8.86 8.91
CA LEU A 310 24.43 -8.41 8.95
C LEU A 310 23.47 -9.56 8.64
N ILE A 311 23.65 -10.24 7.51
CA ILE A 311 22.81 -11.40 7.12
C ILE A 311 23.07 -12.67 7.95
N LYS A 312 24.01 -12.61 8.90
CA LYS A 312 24.26 -13.67 9.89
C LYS A 312 23.47 -13.48 11.18
N GLN A 313 22.76 -12.36 11.35
CA GLN A 313 21.92 -12.16 12.52
C GLN A 313 20.71 -13.10 12.48
N PRO A 314 20.39 -13.80 13.59
CA PRO A 314 19.48 -14.95 13.56
C PRO A 314 18.01 -14.59 13.28
N SER A 315 17.60 -13.35 13.57
CA SER A 315 16.21 -12.89 13.40
C SER A 315 16.01 -11.94 12.22
N LEU A 316 17.07 -11.61 11.48
CA LEU A 316 17.00 -10.60 10.42
C LEU A 316 16.28 -11.17 9.20
N THR A 317 15.16 -10.55 8.84
CA THR A 317 14.34 -10.99 7.70
C THR A 317 14.20 -9.92 6.63
N SER A 318 14.48 -8.64 6.93
CA SER A 318 14.36 -7.55 5.97
C SER A 318 15.51 -6.55 6.09
N ILE A 319 16.08 -6.19 4.93
CA ILE A 319 17.06 -5.13 4.74
C ILE A 319 16.55 -4.25 3.60
N LEU A 320 16.18 -3.00 3.91
CA LEU A 320 15.76 -2.01 2.92
C LEU A 320 16.93 -1.08 2.63
N ALA A 321 17.57 -1.21 1.46
CA ALA A 321 18.82 -0.50 1.14
C ALA A 321 18.79 0.28 -0.18
N ASN A 322 17.60 0.52 -0.74
CA ASN A 322 17.37 1.32 -1.96
C ASN A 322 18.03 2.72 -1.87
N GLY A 323 18.44 3.29 -3.01
CA GLY A 323 19.01 4.63 -3.06
C GLY A 323 20.36 4.80 -2.35
N ASN A 324 21.17 3.73 -2.27
CA ASN A 324 22.55 3.79 -1.80
C ASN A 324 23.54 3.61 -2.97
N PRO A 325 24.71 4.28 -2.96
CA PRO A 325 25.74 4.09 -3.97
C PRO A 325 26.55 2.80 -3.75
N LEU A 326 25.87 1.66 -3.63
CA LEU A 326 26.48 0.36 -3.35
C LEU A 326 27.42 -0.03 -4.50
N GLU A 327 28.70 -0.27 -4.24
CA GLU A 327 29.68 -0.64 -5.26
C GLU A 327 29.79 -2.17 -5.40
N TYR A 328 29.63 -2.91 -4.30
CA TYR A 328 29.65 -4.38 -4.26
C TYR A 328 28.83 -4.93 -3.08
N LEU A 329 28.50 -6.23 -3.15
CA LEU A 329 27.95 -7.01 -2.03
C LEU A 329 28.67 -8.37 -1.95
N PRO A 330 28.86 -8.94 -0.75
CA PRO A 330 29.28 -10.34 -0.59
C PRO A 330 28.36 -11.33 -1.34
N GLU A 331 28.92 -12.41 -1.90
CA GLU A 331 28.17 -13.39 -2.70
C GLU A 331 27.02 -14.04 -1.91
N GLU A 332 27.15 -14.16 -0.59
CA GLU A 332 26.14 -14.73 0.28
C GLU A 332 24.81 -13.97 0.25
N TYR A 333 24.80 -12.68 -0.11
CA TYR A 333 23.58 -11.90 -0.30
C TYR A 333 22.68 -12.45 -1.41
N ASN A 334 23.22 -13.23 -2.36
CA ASN A 334 22.42 -13.92 -3.39
C ASN A 334 21.41 -14.93 -2.81
N SER A 335 21.66 -15.39 -1.58
CA SER A 335 20.81 -16.34 -0.86
C SER A 335 19.89 -15.68 0.18
N PHE A 336 20.05 -14.39 0.43
CA PHE A 336 19.25 -13.66 1.41
C PHE A 336 18.01 -13.04 0.73
N ASN A 337 16.86 -13.66 0.95
CA ASN A 337 15.60 -13.24 0.29
C ASN A 337 15.09 -11.86 0.74
N GLY A 338 15.49 -11.40 1.92
CA GLY A 338 14.98 -10.16 2.52
C GLY A 338 15.68 -8.88 2.10
N LEU A 339 16.55 -8.90 1.08
CA LEU A 339 17.28 -7.71 0.63
C LEU A 339 16.46 -6.96 -0.44
N GLU A 340 15.99 -5.78 -0.08
CA GLU A 340 15.33 -4.84 -0.99
C GLU A 340 16.34 -3.82 -1.52
N LEU A 341 16.41 -3.75 -2.84
CA LEU A 341 17.26 -2.89 -3.65
C LEU A 341 16.49 -2.52 -4.92
N ASP A 342 16.84 -1.37 -5.50
CA ASP A 342 16.35 -1.00 -6.82
C ASP A 342 16.76 -2.06 -7.86
N ILE A 343 15.95 -2.26 -8.90
CA ILE A 343 16.19 -3.32 -9.88
C ILE A 343 17.56 -3.18 -10.57
N GLU A 344 18.01 -1.94 -10.83
CA GLU A 344 19.33 -1.64 -11.39
C GLU A 344 20.46 -2.17 -10.49
N ASP A 345 20.32 -2.01 -9.18
CA ASP A 345 21.28 -2.49 -8.18
C ASP A 345 21.22 -4.00 -8.03
N LYS A 346 20.03 -4.62 -8.04
CA LYS A 346 19.89 -6.08 -8.04
C LYS A 346 20.62 -6.70 -9.23
N LEU A 347 20.40 -6.17 -10.44
CA LEU A 347 21.03 -6.65 -11.67
C LEU A 347 22.56 -6.49 -11.67
N ARG A 348 23.07 -5.45 -11.00
CA ARG A 348 24.51 -5.14 -10.94
C ARG A 348 25.25 -5.87 -9.83
N LEU A 349 24.61 -6.07 -8.68
CA LEU A 349 25.26 -6.52 -7.43
C LEU A 349 25.00 -7.98 -7.08
N LEU A 350 23.94 -8.58 -7.62
CA LEU A 350 23.51 -9.94 -7.29
C LEU A 350 23.53 -10.85 -8.53
N ASP A 351 23.54 -12.17 -8.33
CA ASP A 351 23.14 -13.15 -9.35
C ASP A 351 21.63 -13.04 -9.57
N TYR A 352 21.28 -12.07 -10.40
CA TYR A 352 19.93 -11.78 -10.83
C TYR A 352 19.63 -12.36 -12.22
N THR A 353 20.35 -13.42 -12.61
CA THR A 353 20.19 -14.07 -13.90
C THR A 353 18.92 -14.91 -13.93
N TYR A 354 18.07 -14.68 -14.93
CA TYR A 354 16.96 -15.59 -15.22
C TYR A 354 17.47 -16.86 -15.91
N ARG A 355 17.03 -18.04 -15.44
CA ARG A 355 17.56 -19.34 -15.91
C ARG A 355 16.59 -20.11 -16.82
N GLY A 356 15.47 -19.50 -17.19
CA GLY A 356 14.37 -20.15 -17.92
C GLY A 356 13.39 -20.85 -16.96
N ALA A 357 12.17 -21.07 -17.42
CA ALA A 357 11.14 -21.79 -16.66
C ALA A 357 11.55 -23.24 -16.31
N ASP A 358 12.28 -23.89 -17.22
CA ASP A 358 12.78 -25.26 -17.10
C ASP A 358 14.16 -25.39 -16.42
N ASP A 359 14.75 -24.27 -15.97
CA ASP A 359 16.12 -24.16 -15.43
C ASP A 359 17.23 -24.67 -16.38
N LYS A 360 16.95 -24.84 -17.69
CA LYS A 360 17.94 -25.30 -18.68
C LYS A 360 18.63 -24.16 -19.44
N GLY A 361 18.46 -22.92 -18.99
CA GLY A 361 19.03 -21.72 -19.58
C GLY A 361 18.11 -21.06 -20.62
N MET A 362 18.38 -19.81 -20.97
CA MET A 362 17.56 -19.04 -21.91
C MET A 362 17.86 -19.40 -23.37
N VAL A 363 16.88 -19.17 -24.27
CA VAL A 363 17.05 -19.21 -25.73
C VAL A 363 16.93 -17.81 -26.30
N ALA A 364 17.41 -17.58 -27.52
CA ALA A 364 17.24 -16.30 -28.21
C ALA A 364 15.80 -16.10 -28.70
N TRP A 365 15.34 -14.85 -28.71
CA TRP A 365 14.05 -14.43 -29.28
C TRP A 365 14.25 -13.22 -30.21
N ASN A 366 13.23 -12.92 -31.01
CA ASN A 366 13.21 -11.74 -31.88
C ASN A 366 12.56 -10.56 -31.14
N GLU A 367 13.36 -9.55 -30.75
CA GLU A 367 12.84 -8.38 -30.04
C GLU A 367 11.90 -7.53 -30.90
N HIS A 368 12.18 -7.44 -32.21
CA HIS A 368 11.36 -6.67 -33.16
C HIS A 368 9.93 -7.22 -33.30
N ALA A 369 9.69 -8.48 -32.89
CA ALA A 369 8.36 -9.07 -32.91
C ALA A 369 7.41 -8.34 -31.94
N PHE A 370 7.91 -7.77 -30.84
CA PHE A 370 7.10 -7.15 -29.79
C PHE A 370 6.86 -5.65 -29.99
N LEU A 371 7.68 -4.99 -30.82
CA LEU A 371 7.65 -3.55 -31.01
C LEU A 371 6.94 -3.17 -32.32
N ALA A 372 6.38 -1.96 -32.36
CA ALA A 372 5.70 -1.44 -33.53
C ALA A 372 6.62 -0.66 -34.47
N GLU A 373 7.87 -0.36 -34.10
CA GLU A 373 8.78 0.54 -34.85
C GLU A 373 8.87 0.24 -36.36
N GLU A 374 8.82 -1.03 -36.75
CA GLU A 374 8.92 -1.47 -38.15
C GLU A 374 7.56 -1.65 -38.86
N ASN A 375 6.46 -1.36 -38.16
CA ASN A 375 5.10 -1.45 -38.69
C ASN A 375 4.54 -0.07 -38.99
N GLU A 376 4.69 0.35 -40.26
CA GLU A 376 4.25 1.66 -40.75
C GLU A 376 2.77 1.95 -40.46
N ALA A 377 1.90 0.93 -40.53
CA ALA A 377 0.47 1.11 -40.27
C ALA A 377 0.17 1.44 -38.81
N LEU A 378 0.98 0.94 -37.87
CA LEU A 378 0.86 1.23 -36.45
C LEU A 378 1.56 2.52 -36.05
N ILE A 379 2.64 2.88 -36.73
CA ILE A 379 3.49 4.04 -36.40
C ILE A 379 3.00 5.33 -37.06
N ALA A 380 2.43 5.28 -38.26
CA ALA A 380 1.89 6.45 -38.94
C ALA A 380 0.94 7.30 -38.07
N PRO A 381 -0.07 6.75 -37.36
CA PRO A 381 -0.92 7.55 -36.47
C PRO A 381 -0.16 8.12 -35.26
N ILE A 382 0.87 7.43 -34.76
CA ILE A 382 1.70 7.92 -33.66
C ILE A 382 2.55 9.11 -34.09
N ASN A 383 3.10 9.07 -35.32
CA ASN A 383 3.83 10.20 -35.88
C ASN A 383 2.96 11.47 -35.96
N ILE A 384 1.69 11.33 -36.35
CA ILE A 384 0.73 12.44 -36.38
C ILE A 384 0.55 13.01 -34.96
N ILE A 385 0.33 12.16 -33.96
CA ILE A 385 0.21 12.58 -32.56
C ILE A 385 1.46 13.34 -32.10
N ILE A 386 2.65 12.83 -32.41
CA ILE A 386 3.93 13.46 -32.08
C ILE A 386 4.06 14.84 -32.75
N ASP A 387 3.66 14.96 -34.02
CA ASP A 387 3.69 16.21 -34.78
C ASP A 387 2.70 17.25 -34.22
N GLU A 388 1.48 16.83 -33.93
CA GLU A 388 0.39 17.71 -33.46
C GLU A 388 0.58 18.20 -32.02
N ASN A 389 1.37 17.49 -31.21
CA ASN A 389 1.61 17.81 -29.80
C ASN A 389 3.02 18.34 -29.50
N ASP A 390 3.74 18.80 -30.53
CA ASP A 390 5.08 19.41 -30.42
C ASP A 390 6.17 18.48 -29.80
N LEU A 391 6.05 17.15 -29.97
CA LEU A 391 6.96 16.15 -29.39
C LEU A 391 8.07 15.69 -30.36
N THR A 392 8.35 16.48 -31.39
CA THR A 392 9.23 16.07 -32.50
C THR A 392 10.68 15.80 -32.06
N GLN A 393 11.16 16.47 -31.00
CA GLN A 393 12.54 16.29 -30.52
C GLN A 393 12.74 14.90 -29.89
N GLU A 394 11.70 14.35 -29.28
CA GLU A 394 11.69 13.06 -28.57
C GLU A 394 11.18 11.91 -29.42
N ARG A 395 10.89 12.15 -30.71
CA ARG A 395 10.25 11.18 -31.61
C ARG A 395 10.89 9.80 -31.58
N GLU A 396 12.22 9.73 -31.73
CA GLU A 396 12.91 8.44 -31.75
C GLU A 396 12.74 7.67 -30.43
N ALA A 397 12.82 8.38 -29.31
CA ALA A 397 12.62 7.80 -27.98
C ALA A 397 11.18 7.31 -27.80
N LEU A 398 10.18 8.14 -28.12
CA LEU A 398 8.77 7.83 -27.97
C LEU A 398 8.31 6.68 -28.87
N LEU A 399 8.76 6.66 -30.14
CA LEU A 399 8.43 5.57 -31.07
C LEU A 399 9.04 4.23 -30.62
N SER A 400 10.23 4.25 -29.98
CA SER A 400 10.87 3.02 -29.49
C SER A 400 10.12 2.35 -28.34
N LEU A 401 9.20 3.06 -27.69
CA LEU A 401 8.38 2.53 -26.61
C LEU A 401 7.11 1.87 -27.12
N ILE A 402 6.72 2.02 -28.39
CA ILE A 402 5.42 1.54 -28.85
C ILE A 402 5.46 0.02 -29.10
N LYS A 403 4.60 -0.71 -28.39
CA LYS A 403 4.40 -2.16 -28.59
C LYS A 403 3.43 -2.42 -29.75
N LYS A 404 3.68 -3.53 -30.47
CA LYS A 404 2.76 -4.13 -31.44
C LYS A 404 1.85 -5.10 -30.70
N SER A 405 0.63 -4.66 -30.41
CA SER A 405 -0.29 -5.37 -29.52
C SER A 405 -1.43 -6.03 -30.30
N VAL A 406 -1.97 -7.12 -29.75
CA VAL A 406 -3.21 -7.73 -30.24
C VAL A 406 -4.32 -7.46 -29.24
N GLY A 407 -5.34 -6.72 -29.66
CA GLY A 407 -6.53 -6.40 -28.88
C GLY A 407 -7.67 -7.36 -29.21
N PHE A 408 -8.57 -7.54 -28.25
CA PHE A 408 -9.76 -8.37 -28.36
C PHE A 408 -10.99 -7.57 -27.94
N ASN A 409 -12.04 -7.64 -28.75
CA ASN A 409 -13.37 -7.15 -28.37
C ASN A 409 -14.33 -8.33 -28.25
N GLN A 410 -15.02 -8.40 -27.11
CA GLN A 410 -16.10 -9.34 -26.89
C GLN A 410 -17.26 -9.01 -27.84
N THR A 411 -17.85 -10.04 -28.45
CA THR A 411 -18.86 -9.88 -29.50
C THR A 411 -20.20 -10.44 -29.08
N SER A 412 -20.40 -11.75 -29.26
CA SER A 412 -21.63 -12.46 -28.92
C SER A 412 -21.35 -13.50 -27.84
N GLU A 413 -22.39 -13.87 -27.10
CA GLU A 413 -22.30 -14.97 -26.14
C GLU A 413 -21.83 -16.25 -26.84
N GLU A 414 -21.02 -17.02 -26.12
CA GLU A 414 -20.52 -18.31 -26.59
C GLU A 414 -21.63 -19.36 -26.57
N ASN A 415 -21.72 -20.12 -27.65
CA ASN A 415 -22.67 -21.21 -27.84
C ASN A 415 -21.99 -22.55 -28.12
N TYR A 416 -20.65 -22.59 -28.13
CA TYR A 416 -19.79 -23.75 -28.34
C TYR A 416 -19.92 -24.43 -29.71
N ASP A 417 -20.53 -23.77 -30.71
CA ASP A 417 -20.68 -24.30 -32.07
C ASP A 417 -19.36 -24.33 -32.86
N THR A 418 -18.41 -23.48 -32.49
CA THR A 418 -17.10 -23.38 -33.12
C THR A 418 -16.03 -23.73 -32.10
N ILE A 419 -15.27 -24.78 -32.37
CA ILE A 419 -14.15 -25.20 -31.52
C ILE A 419 -12.92 -24.34 -31.84
N GLY A 420 -12.25 -23.84 -30.79
CA GLY A 420 -10.98 -23.13 -30.92
C GLY A 420 -11.12 -21.69 -31.44
N ASN A 421 -12.28 -21.05 -31.34
CA ASN A 421 -12.39 -19.59 -31.48
C ASN A 421 -11.79 -18.87 -30.27
N HIS A 422 -11.47 -17.59 -30.40
CA HIS A 422 -11.16 -16.76 -29.23
C HIS A 422 -12.39 -16.60 -28.34
N ARG A 423 -12.22 -16.80 -27.03
CA ARG A 423 -13.27 -16.54 -26.05
C ARG A 423 -12.70 -16.12 -24.70
N PHE A 424 -13.52 -15.40 -23.95
CA PHE A 424 -13.28 -15.04 -22.55
C PHE A 424 -14.47 -15.53 -21.72
N GLY A 425 -14.19 -16.18 -20.60
CA GLY A 425 -15.18 -16.87 -19.76
C GLY A 425 -15.67 -18.21 -20.33
N GLY A 426 -16.52 -18.89 -19.57
CA GLY A 426 -17.03 -20.23 -19.87
C GLY A 426 -16.09 -21.36 -19.50
N TYR A 427 -16.02 -22.35 -20.39
CA TYR A 427 -15.14 -23.51 -20.30
C TYR A 427 -14.26 -23.64 -21.55
N PRO A 428 -13.04 -24.18 -21.39
CA PRO A 428 -12.06 -24.26 -22.47
C PRO A 428 -12.32 -25.42 -23.42
N ASP A 429 -11.96 -25.25 -24.70
CA ASP A 429 -11.95 -26.34 -25.69
C ASP A 429 -10.72 -27.27 -25.55
N LEU A 430 -10.35 -27.68 -24.32
CA LEU A 430 -9.18 -28.55 -24.11
C LEU A 430 -9.33 -29.90 -24.85
N PRO A 431 -8.23 -30.55 -25.27
CA PRO A 431 -8.27 -31.95 -25.69
C PRO A 431 -8.75 -32.87 -24.57
N GLN A 432 -9.42 -33.98 -24.90
CA GLN A 432 -9.92 -34.94 -23.90
C GLN A 432 -8.82 -35.53 -23.00
N ALA A 433 -7.59 -35.61 -23.51
CA ALA A 433 -6.44 -36.12 -22.76
C ALA A 433 -5.89 -35.13 -21.71
N ILE A 434 -6.25 -33.84 -21.80
CA ILE A 434 -5.81 -32.81 -20.87
C ILE A 434 -6.93 -32.55 -19.86
N PRO A 435 -6.73 -32.88 -18.57
CA PRO A 435 -7.73 -32.64 -17.56
C PRO A 435 -7.89 -31.13 -17.29
N PHE A 436 -9.04 -30.76 -16.75
CA PHE A 436 -9.25 -29.41 -16.25
C PHE A 436 -8.31 -29.13 -15.05
N PRO A 437 -7.56 -28.03 -15.03
CA PRO A 437 -6.58 -27.73 -13.98
C PRO A 437 -7.17 -27.73 -12.56
N THR A 438 -6.38 -28.20 -11.59
CA THR A 438 -6.75 -28.22 -10.17
C THR A 438 -5.59 -27.80 -9.27
N PHE A 439 -5.89 -27.27 -8.09
CA PHE A 439 -4.93 -26.99 -7.03
C PHE A 439 -5.47 -27.42 -5.67
N TYR A 440 -4.57 -27.74 -4.74
CA TYR A 440 -4.92 -28.10 -3.37
C TYR A 440 -4.81 -26.88 -2.45
N ASP A 441 -5.88 -26.59 -1.71
CA ASP A 441 -5.93 -25.58 -0.65
C ASP A 441 -5.61 -26.26 0.70
N GLU A 442 -4.49 -25.88 1.32
CA GLU A 442 -4.04 -26.50 2.58
C GLU A 442 -4.94 -26.15 3.77
N TYR A 443 -5.58 -24.98 3.75
CA TYR A 443 -6.40 -24.49 4.86
C TYR A 443 -7.77 -25.18 4.90
N ARG A 444 -8.45 -25.26 3.76
CA ARG A 444 -9.72 -25.95 3.57
C ARG A 444 -9.56 -27.45 3.35
N GLN A 445 -8.33 -27.92 3.14
CA GLN A 445 -7.98 -29.32 2.86
C GLN A 445 -8.75 -29.90 1.67
N TYR A 446 -8.94 -29.10 0.62
CA TYR A 446 -9.78 -29.44 -0.53
C TYR A 446 -9.06 -29.14 -1.84
N THR A 447 -9.39 -29.90 -2.89
CA THR A 447 -8.86 -29.68 -4.23
C THR A 447 -9.88 -28.91 -5.05
N TYR A 448 -9.54 -27.67 -5.42
CA TYR A 448 -10.37 -26.81 -6.24
C TYR A 448 -9.92 -26.80 -7.70
N HIS A 449 -10.83 -26.46 -8.59
CA HIS A 449 -10.55 -26.10 -9.98
C HIS A 449 -10.00 -24.68 -10.08
N TYR A 450 -9.10 -24.45 -11.03
CA TYR A 450 -8.73 -23.07 -11.41
C TYR A 450 -9.88 -22.42 -12.20
N GLU A 451 -10.08 -21.13 -12.02
CA GLU A 451 -11.02 -20.33 -12.79
C GLU A 451 -10.51 -20.19 -14.24
N PHE A 452 -11.34 -20.54 -15.23
CA PHE A 452 -11.00 -20.38 -16.64
C PHE A 452 -11.24 -18.94 -17.10
N ILE A 453 -10.21 -18.31 -17.66
CA ILE A 453 -10.24 -16.89 -18.04
C ILE A 453 -10.45 -16.73 -19.54
N ALA A 454 -9.63 -17.37 -20.36
CA ALA A 454 -9.66 -17.18 -21.82
C ALA A 454 -9.04 -18.34 -22.59
N GLN A 455 -9.47 -18.50 -23.86
CA GLN A 455 -8.71 -19.25 -24.86
C GLN A 455 -8.37 -18.36 -26.06
N ILE A 456 -7.12 -18.41 -26.51
CA ILE A 456 -6.61 -17.62 -27.63
C ILE A 456 -6.00 -18.54 -28.68
N ASN A 457 -6.61 -18.60 -29.86
CA ASN A 457 -6.10 -19.38 -30.98
C ASN A 457 -4.97 -18.64 -31.71
N CYS A 458 -3.73 -19.08 -31.49
CA CYS A 458 -2.54 -18.43 -32.07
C CYS A 458 -2.52 -18.50 -33.60
N GLU A 459 -3.10 -19.54 -34.20
CA GLU A 459 -3.20 -19.71 -35.66
C GLU A 459 -4.08 -18.62 -36.29
N GLN A 460 -5.19 -18.26 -35.63
CA GLN A 460 -6.13 -17.24 -36.13
C GLN A 460 -5.58 -15.81 -36.08
N ILE A 461 -4.62 -15.54 -35.19
CA ILE A 461 -3.98 -14.22 -35.05
C ILE A 461 -2.56 -14.16 -35.65
N GLY A 462 -2.12 -15.22 -36.34
CA GLY A 462 -0.77 -15.29 -36.92
C GLY A 462 -0.47 -14.25 -37.99
N ASN A 463 -1.49 -13.59 -38.56
CA ASN A 463 -1.34 -12.45 -39.47
C ASN A 463 -1.27 -11.09 -38.75
N LEU A 464 -1.59 -11.03 -37.45
CA LEU A 464 -1.58 -9.81 -36.65
C LEU A 464 -0.27 -9.63 -35.87
N GLN A 465 0.42 -10.74 -35.58
CA GLN A 465 1.61 -10.79 -34.75
C GLN A 465 2.53 -11.95 -35.12
N ASP A 466 3.77 -11.91 -34.65
CA ASP A 466 4.84 -12.88 -34.91
C ASP A 466 5.64 -13.29 -33.66
N TYR A 467 5.14 -12.96 -32.45
CA TYR A 467 5.78 -13.29 -31.17
C TYR A 467 5.19 -14.55 -30.49
N LEU A 468 3.96 -14.94 -30.82
CA LEU A 468 3.34 -16.19 -30.36
C LEU A 468 3.63 -17.35 -31.32
N PRO A 469 3.44 -18.61 -30.89
CA PRO A 469 3.53 -19.75 -31.79
C PRO A 469 2.61 -19.58 -33.03
N PRO A 470 3.05 -20.01 -34.23
CA PRO A 470 2.26 -19.82 -35.46
C PRO A 470 1.02 -20.73 -35.55
N THR A 471 0.91 -21.72 -34.66
CA THR A 471 -0.21 -22.67 -34.59
C THR A 471 -0.59 -22.93 -33.14
N GLY A 472 -1.75 -23.54 -32.92
CA GLY A 472 -2.21 -23.98 -31.61
C GLY A 472 -3.04 -22.94 -30.87
N THR A 473 -3.41 -23.28 -29.64
CA THR A 473 -4.29 -22.47 -28.78
C THR A 473 -3.71 -22.39 -27.37
N LEU A 474 -3.75 -21.19 -26.78
CA LEU A 474 -3.43 -20.93 -25.39
C LEU A 474 -4.70 -20.91 -24.55
N PHE A 475 -4.66 -21.51 -23.36
CA PHE A 475 -5.75 -21.52 -22.38
C PHE A 475 -5.24 -20.94 -21.07
N PHE A 476 -5.95 -19.95 -20.54
CA PHE A 476 -5.55 -19.18 -19.36
C PHE A 476 -6.43 -19.54 -18.17
N PHE A 477 -5.80 -19.90 -17.06
CA PHE A 477 -6.45 -20.27 -15.82
C PHE A 477 -5.86 -19.50 -14.65
N PHE A 478 -6.71 -19.14 -13.70
CA PHE A 478 -6.36 -18.34 -12.52
C PHE A 478 -6.90 -19.02 -11.25
N LYS A 479 -6.16 -19.00 -10.13
CA LYS A 479 -6.62 -19.66 -8.90
C LYS A 479 -7.83 -18.96 -8.28
N SER A 480 -7.60 -17.73 -7.84
CA SER A 480 -8.55 -16.82 -7.20
C SER A 480 -7.77 -15.60 -6.70
N PHE A 481 -8.41 -14.44 -6.65
CA PHE A 481 -7.81 -13.20 -6.16
C PHE A 481 -7.38 -13.27 -4.68
N GLN A 482 -7.97 -14.14 -3.87
CA GLN A 482 -7.66 -14.29 -2.43
C GLN A 482 -6.24 -14.83 -2.17
N TYR A 483 -5.59 -15.39 -3.20
CA TYR A 483 -4.25 -15.93 -3.10
C TYR A 483 -3.14 -14.88 -3.31
N PHE A 484 -3.49 -13.67 -3.77
CA PHE A 484 -2.52 -12.57 -3.81
C PHE A 484 -1.99 -12.27 -2.40
N GLY A 485 -0.67 -12.13 -2.28
CA GLY A 485 0.01 -11.94 -1.00
C GLY A 485 0.27 -13.24 -0.22
N TYR A 486 -0.39 -14.35 -0.55
CA TYR A 486 -0.15 -15.67 0.06
C TYR A 486 0.73 -16.58 -0.81
N ASP A 487 0.43 -16.71 -2.10
CA ASP A 487 1.19 -17.53 -3.06
C ASP A 487 1.47 -16.75 -4.34
N ASN A 488 2.45 -15.85 -4.32
CA ASN A 488 2.76 -15.00 -5.48
C ASN A 488 3.46 -15.73 -6.64
N LYS A 489 3.70 -17.05 -6.55
CA LYS A 489 4.47 -17.79 -7.56
C LYS A 489 3.64 -18.78 -8.36
N ASN A 490 2.50 -19.25 -7.86
CA ASN A 490 1.67 -20.22 -8.56
C ASN A 490 0.20 -19.79 -8.61
N LEU A 491 -0.09 -18.56 -9.03
CA LEU A 491 -1.47 -18.04 -9.12
C LEU A 491 -2.19 -18.43 -10.41
N ALA A 492 -1.47 -18.90 -11.41
CA ALA A 492 -2.04 -19.21 -12.71
C ALA A 492 -1.43 -20.44 -13.35
N GLN A 493 -2.18 -20.97 -14.30
CA GLN A 493 -1.73 -22.01 -15.21
C GLN A 493 -2.08 -21.58 -16.63
N VAL A 494 -1.11 -21.65 -17.54
CA VAL A 494 -1.34 -21.44 -18.97
C VAL A 494 -1.01 -22.73 -19.69
N ILE A 495 -1.97 -23.26 -20.44
CA ILE A 495 -1.81 -24.48 -21.22
C ILE A 495 -1.71 -24.10 -22.69
N TYR A 496 -0.65 -24.57 -23.36
CA TYR A 496 -0.51 -24.48 -24.81
C TYR A 496 -0.80 -25.82 -25.47
N VAL A 497 -1.75 -25.84 -26.40
CA VAL A 497 -2.07 -27.02 -27.22
C VAL A 497 -1.65 -26.72 -28.65
N GLU A 498 -0.62 -27.42 -29.14
CA GLU A 498 -0.01 -27.13 -30.44
C GLU A 498 -0.90 -27.54 -31.63
N ASP A 499 -1.62 -28.66 -31.53
CA ASP A 499 -2.50 -29.17 -32.60
C ASP A 499 -3.97 -28.86 -32.32
N ASN A 500 -4.50 -27.83 -32.98
CA ASN A 500 -5.89 -27.41 -32.90
C ASN A 500 -6.90 -28.50 -33.31
N LYS A 501 -6.48 -29.55 -34.02
CA LYS A 501 -7.36 -30.68 -34.39
C LYS A 501 -7.70 -31.59 -33.23
N THR A 502 -6.94 -31.50 -32.14
CA THR A 502 -7.15 -32.31 -30.92
C THR A 502 -8.12 -31.67 -29.94
N LEU A 503 -8.53 -30.42 -30.18
CA LEU A 503 -9.45 -29.70 -29.33
C LEU A 503 -10.83 -30.34 -29.34
N GLU A 504 -11.45 -30.39 -28.18
CA GLU A 504 -12.83 -30.84 -28.00
C GLU A 504 -13.62 -29.76 -27.29
N SER A 505 -14.90 -29.62 -27.66
CA SER A 505 -15.75 -28.55 -27.14
C SER A 505 -15.77 -28.50 -25.61
N GLY A 506 -15.60 -27.30 -25.05
CA GLY A 506 -15.71 -27.04 -23.62
C GLY A 506 -17.11 -27.26 -23.05
N ALA A 507 -18.15 -27.34 -23.90
CA ALA A 507 -19.52 -27.65 -23.48
C ALA A 507 -19.68 -29.03 -22.81
N ARG A 508 -18.63 -29.87 -22.90
CA ARG A 508 -18.57 -31.16 -22.20
C ARG A 508 -18.37 -31.03 -20.68
N PHE A 509 -17.84 -29.90 -20.21
CA PHE A 509 -17.61 -29.66 -18.78
C PHE A 509 -18.91 -29.24 -18.09
N ASN A 510 -19.09 -29.73 -16.88
CA ASN A 510 -20.26 -29.46 -16.05
C ASN A 510 -19.83 -29.55 -14.58
N PHE A 511 -19.37 -28.42 -14.04
CA PHE A 511 -18.91 -28.28 -12.66
C PHE A 511 -19.93 -27.50 -11.84
N ASP A 512 -19.94 -27.76 -10.54
CA ASP A 512 -20.72 -26.99 -9.57
C ASP A 512 -19.87 -25.84 -9.02
N SER A 513 -20.50 -24.78 -8.50
CA SER A 513 -19.76 -23.64 -7.94
C SER A 513 -18.89 -24.01 -6.73
N GLU A 514 -19.25 -25.08 -6.01
CA GLU A 514 -18.46 -25.63 -4.90
C GLU A 514 -17.14 -26.28 -5.35
N ASP A 515 -16.99 -26.60 -6.64
CA ASP A 515 -15.73 -27.13 -7.18
C ASP A 515 -14.65 -26.04 -7.36
N PHE A 516 -15.05 -24.76 -7.27
CA PHE A 516 -14.17 -23.60 -7.33
C PHE A 516 -14.06 -22.91 -5.97
N PHE A 517 -12.99 -22.16 -5.76
CA PHE A 517 -12.74 -21.54 -4.46
C PHE A 517 -13.78 -20.44 -4.14
N GLU A 518 -14.03 -19.54 -5.10
CA GLU A 518 -14.96 -18.39 -4.96
C GLU A 518 -15.78 -18.07 -6.23
N LEU A 519 -15.69 -18.89 -7.28
CA LEU A 519 -16.41 -18.65 -8.54
C LEU A 519 -17.88 -19.06 -8.43
N MET A 520 -18.74 -18.09 -8.09
CA MET A 520 -20.15 -18.31 -7.71
C MET A 520 -20.99 -19.14 -8.70
N ASN A 521 -20.70 -19.04 -10.00
CA ASN A 521 -21.46 -19.75 -11.05
C ASN A 521 -20.65 -20.89 -11.70
N GLY A 522 -19.47 -21.22 -11.17
CA GLY A 522 -18.54 -22.19 -11.76
C GLY A 522 -17.87 -21.76 -13.08
N GLN A 523 -18.30 -20.64 -13.65
CA GLN A 523 -17.72 -20.03 -14.85
C GLN A 523 -18.04 -18.53 -14.87
N TYR A 524 -17.21 -17.75 -15.56
CA TYR A 524 -17.59 -16.41 -16.02
C TYR A 524 -18.51 -16.51 -17.24
N THR A 525 -19.30 -15.48 -17.48
CA THR A 525 -20.22 -15.39 -18.62
C THR A 525 -19.41 -15.45 -19.92
N PRO A 526 -19.68 -16.43 -20.80
CA PRO A 526 -18.77 -16.69 -21.90
C PRO A 526 -19.09 -15.82 -23.12
N TYR A 527 -18.08 -15.12 -23.63
CA TYR A 527 -18.17 -14.30 -24.84
C TYR A 527 -17.11 -14.68 -25.87
N LYS A 528 -17.53 -14.79 -27.13
CA LYS A 528 -16.63 -14.86 -28.29
C LYS A 528 -15.89 -13.54 -28.43
N ALA A 529 -14.66 -13.57 -28.92
CA ALA A 529 -13.88 -12.37 -29.17
C ALA A 529 -13.37 -12.27 -30.61
N GLU A 530 -13.32 -11.04 -31.12
CA GLU A 530 -12.64 -10.70 -32.38
C GLU A 530 -11.31 -10.02 -32.09
N ALA A 531 -10.26 -10.48 -32.77
CA ALA A 531 -8.90 -9.99 -32.60
C ALA A 531 -8.54 -8.92 -33.64
N PHE A 532 -7.73 -7.95 -33.24
CA PHE A 532 -7.18 -6.92 -34.12
C PHE A 532 -5.80 -6.46 -33.64
N VAL A 533 -4.99 -5.90 -34.54
CA VAL A 533 -3.69 -5.32 -34.18
C VAL A 533 -3.86 -3.84 -33.82
N PHE A 534 -3.13 -3.36 -32.82
CA PHE A 534 -3.10 -1.95 -32.43
C PHE A 534 -1.74 -1.57 -31.82
N ASN A 535 -1.55 -0.27 -31.54
CA ASN A 535 -0.36 0.27 -30.88
C ASN A 535 -0.62 0.45 -29.38
N SER A 536 0.35 0.14 -28.54
CA SER A 536 0.28 0.37 -27.09
C SER A 536 1.48 1.18 -26.64
N ALA A 537 1.20 2.29 -25.94
CA ALA A 537 2.19 3.13 -25.27
C ALA A 537 2.21 2.82 -23.76
N PRO A 538 3.37 2.96 -23.08
CA PRO A 538 3.43 2.85 -21.63
C PRO A 538 2.73 4.03 -20.97
N SER A 539 2.26 3.83 -19.74
CA SER A 539 1.96 4.97 -18.88
C SER A 539 3.22 5.48 -18.18
N PHE A 540 3.39 6.80 -18.16
CA PHE A 540 4.49 7.48 -17.47
C PHE A 540 4.11 7.89 -16.04
N TYR A 541 2.91 7.55 -15.55
CA TYR A 541 2.45 7.87 -14.19
C TYR A 541 3.43 7.40 -13.10
N ALA A 542 3.77 6.11 -13.12
CA ALA A 542 4.71 5.49 -12.18
C ALA A 542 6.15 5.45 -12.75
N HIS A 543 6.59 6.53 -13.42
CA HIS A 543 7.91 6.56 -14.07
C HIS A 543 9.07 6.36 -13.08
N GLN A 544 8.92 6.80 -11.82
CA GLN A 544 9.97 6.68 -10.80
C GLN A 544 10.30 5.22 -10.46
N GLN A 545 9.30 4.35 -10.48
CA GLN A 545 9.44 2.91 -10.26
C GLN A 545 9.87 2.20 -11.55
N ASN A 546 9.30 2.60 -12.69
CA ASN A 546 9.47 1.92 -13.99
C ASN A 546 10.63 2.48 -14.83
N GLN A 547 11.77 2.76 -14.20
CA GLN A 547 12.93 3.38 -14.87
C GLN A 547 13.53 2.54 -16.00
N PHE A 548 13.30 1.22 -16.00
CA PHE A 548 13.73 0.31 -17.07
C PHE A 548 13.11 0.64 -18.44
N LEU A 549 11.98 1.36 -18.48
CA LEU A 549 11.37 1.83 -19.72
C LEU A 549 12.30 2.80 -20.47
N PHE A 550 13.20 3.48 -19.77
CA PHE A 550 14.08 4.50 -20.35
C PHE A 550 15.47 3.96 -20.68
N ASP A 551 15.59 2.70 -21.06
CA ASP A 551 16.82 2.16 -21.63
C ASP A 551 16.88 2.32 -23.16
N GLY A 552 18.05 2.06 -23.74
CA GLY A 552 18.24 2.13 -25.20
C GLY A 552 17.95 3.52 -25.79
N LYS A 553 17.07 3.57 -26.80
CA LYS A 553 16.67 4.82 -27.49
C LYS A 553 15.84 5.75 -26.61
N ALA A 554 15.12 5.21 -25.63
CA ALA A 554 14.30 6.00 -24.70
C ALA A 554 15.11 6.67 -23.57
N LYS A 555 16.43 6.44 -23.52
CA LYS A 555 17.31 6.98 -22.48
C LYS A 555 17.32 8.51 -22.36
N SER A 556 17.03 9.22 -23.45
CA SER A 556 16.90 10.67 -23.40
C SER A 556 15.76 11.15 -22.51
N LEU A 557 14.73 10.33 -22.29
CA LEU A 557 13.55 10.65 -21.45
C LEU A 557 13.81 10.45 -19.95
N LYS A 558 14.87 9.73 -19.58
CA LYS A 558 15.18 9.43 -18.18
C LYS A 558 15.40 10.72 -17.38
N ASN A 559 14.85 10.78 -16.17
CA ASN A 559 14.94 11.93 -15.24
C ASN A 559 14.32 13.24 -15.74
N GLN A 560 13.43 13.21 -16.75
CA GLN A 560 12.69 14.39 -17.20
C GLN A 560 11.29 14.45 -16.56
N GLU A 561 11.22 14.53 -15.23
CA GLU A 561 9.95 14.34 -14.48
C GLU A 561 8.83 15.27 -14.95
N GLU A 562 9.09 16.58 -15.07
CA GLU A 562 8.08 17.54 -15.53
C GLU A 562 7.57 17.21 -16.93
N PHE A 563 8.45 16.80 -17.84
CA PHE A 563 8.09 16.42 -19.21
C PHE A 563 7.30 15.11 -19.26
N LEU A 564 7.71 14.09 -18.48
CA LEU A 564 7.01 12.81 -18.41
C LEU A 564 5.57 12.96 -17.92
N VAL A 565 5.32 13.88 -16.99
CA VAL A 565 3.95 14.22 -16.55
C VAL A 565 3.13 14.84 -17.69
N GLU A 566 3.73 15.70 -18.53
CA GLU A 566 3.03 16.28 -19.69
C GLU A 566 2.68 15.25 -20.78
N LEU A 567 3.42 14.14 -20.88
CA LEU A 567 3.15 13.09 -21.87
C LEU A 567 1.81 12.41 -21.68
N TYR A 568 1.22 12.46 -20.48
CA TYR A 568 -0.11 11.91 -20.23
C TYR A 568 -1.17 12.48 -21.19
N ASP A 569 -1.23 13.81 -21.31
CA ASP A 569 -2.20 14.49 -22.18
C ASP A 569 -1.72 14.54 -23.64
N LYS A 570 -0.41 14.69 -23.86
CA LYS A 570 0.17 14.94 -25.18
C LYS A 570 0.46 13.68 -25.99
N PHE A 571 0.61 12.53 -25.34
CA PHE A 571 1.07 11.30 -25.98
C PHE A 571 0.23 10.08 -25.58
N GLU A 572 0.13 9.78 -24.28
CA GLU A 572 -0.57 8.57 -23.79
C GLU A 572 -2.05 8.61 -24.16
N THR A 573 -2.77 9.64 -23.74
CA THR A 573 -4.22 9.77 -23.93
C THR A 573 -4.62 9.78 -25.42
N PRO A 574 -3.96 10.56 -26.32
CA PRO A 574 -4.23 10.49 -27.75
C PRO A 574 -4.05 9.10 -28.35
N ILE A 575 -3.06 8.34 -27.92
CA ILE A 575 -2.81 6.96 -28.39
C ILE A 575 -3.89 6.01 -27.87
N LEU A 576 -4.24 6.09 -26.59
CA LEU A 576 -5.33 5.30 -25.99
C LEU A 576 -6.66 5.52 -26.74
N ASN A 577 -6.91 6.73 -27.21
CA ASN A 577 -8.11 7.09 -27.97
C ASN A 577 -8.13 6.60 -29.43
N LEU A 578 -7.01 6.10 -29.97
CA LEU A 578 -6.98 5.54 -31.33
C LEU A 578 -7.80 4.26 -31.44
N LYS A 579 -7.79 3.44 -30.39
CA LYS A 579 -8.43 2.12 -30.41
C LYS A 579 -8.75 1.61 -29.01
N GLU A 580 -10.04 1.49 -28.72
CA GLU A 580 -10.51 0.77 -27.54
C GLU A 580 -10.41 -0.75 -27.73
N PHE A 581 -10.17 -1.45 -26.62
CA PHE A 581 -10.11 -2.90 -26.53
C PHE A 581 -10.66 -3.38 -25.19
N ASP A 582 -11.20 -4.60 -25.15
CA ASP A 582 -11.71 -5.21 -23.93
C ASP A 582 -10.59 -5.94 -23.19
N HIS A 583 -9.76 -6.66 -23.96
CA HIS A 583 -8.61 -7.42 -23.46
C HIS A 583 -7.46 -7.30 -24.47
N ALA A 584 -6.22 -7.57 -24.07
CA ALA A 584 -5.07 -7.39 -24.96
C ALA A 584 -3.91 -8.34 -24.65
N MET A 585 -3.01 -8.51 -25.62
CA MET A 585 -1.73 -9.20 -25.48
C MET A 585 -0.60 -8.29 -25.95
N ASN A 586 0.59 -8.44 -25.35
CA ASN A 586 1.77 -7.62 -25.62
C ASN A 586 1.47 -6.12 -25.59
N CYS A 587 0.81 -5.65 -24.53
CA CYS A 587 0.53 -4.23 -24.30
C CYS A 587 1.28 -3.74 -23.07
N TYR A 588 1.15 -2.45 -22.75
CA TYR A 588 1.47 -1.94 -21.43
C TYR A 588 0.24 -1.95 -20.53
N ALA A 589 0.50 -2.04 -19.23
CA ALA A 589 -0.48 -1.81 -18.18
C ALA A 589 -0.42 -0.34 -17.72
N PHE A 590 -1.55 0.17 -17.26
CA PHE A 590 -1.52 1.27 -16.31
C PHE A 590 -1.26 0.70 -14.92
N THR A 591 -0.31 1.26 -14.18
CA THR A 591 -0.03 0.89 -12.79
C THR A 591 0.23 2.14 -11.95
N GLN A 592 -0.19 2.10 -10.68
CA GLN A 592 0.15 3.15 -9.71
C GLN A 592 1.58 2.97 -9.18
N HIS A 593 2.12 1.75 -9.28
CA HIS A 593 3.42 1.34 -8.80
C HIS A 593 4.22 0.58 -9.88
N GLU A 594 5.01 -0.43 -9.49
CA GLU A 594 5.76 -1.27 -10.41
C GLU A 594 4.85 -1.91 -11.47
N SER A 595 5.26 -1.83 -12.74
CA SER A 595 4.59 -2.52 -13.84
C SER A 595 4.62 -4.05 -13.67
N PRO A 596 3.69 -4.80 -14.30
CA PRO A 596 3.67 -6.25 -14.22
C PRO A 596 4.99 -6.91 -14.64
N GLU A 597 5.68 -6.35 -15.64
CA GLU A 597 7.01 -6.78 -16.07
C GLU A 597 8.08 -6.59 -15.00
N LEU A 598 8.08 -5.45 -14.31
CA LEU A 598 8.99 -5.17 -13.20
C LEU A 598 8.69 -6.08 -12.00
N GLN A 599 7.43 -6.28 -11.65
CA GLN A 599 7.04 -7.21 -10.58
C GLN A 599 7.48 -8.66 -10.88
N ALA A 600 7.32 -9.10 -12.14
CA ALA A 600 7.78 -10.42 -12.58
C ALA A 600 9.30 -10.55 -12.47
N SER A 601 10.06 -9.55 -12.91
CA SER A 601 11.52 -9.48 -12.76
C SER A 601 11.94 -9.48 -11.28
N LEU A 602 11.26 -8.70 -10.43
CA LEU A 602 11.56 -8.65 -8.99
C LEU A 602 11.35 -10.01 -8.30
N THR A 603 10.34 -10.75 -8.75
CA THR A 603 9.97 -12.06 -8.20
C THR A 603 10.85 -13.19 -8.73
N TRP A 604 11.14 -13.18 -10.03
CA TRP A 604 11.73 -14.31 -10.75
C TRP A 604 13.10 -14.06 -11.38
N LYS A 605 13.65 -12.86 -11.18
CA LYS A 605 14.93 -12.38 -11.71
C LYS A 605 14.90 -12.10 -13.21
N GLY A 606 16.04 -11.68 -13.77
CA GLY A 606 16.17 -11.24 -15.16
C GLY A 606 15.81 -9.78 -15.34
N TYR A 607 16.02 -9.27 -16.54
CA TYR A 607 15.74 -7.87 -16.86
C TYR A 607 14.23 -7.65 -17.07
N PRO A 608 13.64 -6.57 -16.53
CA PRO A 608 12.21 -6.26 -16.73
C PRO A 608 11.78 -6.23 -18.19
N GLN A 609 12.60 -5.68 -19.09
CA GLN A 609 12.29 -5.63 -20.53
C GLN A 609 12.21 -7.01 -21.20
N ASP A 610 12.72 -8.07 -20.57
CA ASP A 610 12.63 -9.43 -21.11
C ASP A 610 11.33 -10.14 -20.71
N TRP A 611 10.53 -9.51 -19.84
CA TRP A 611 9.18 -9.93 -19.49
C TRP A 611 8.16 -9.23 -20.38
N VAL A 612 7.04 -9.89 -20.64
CA VAL A 612 5.95 -9.35 -21.45
C VAL A 612 4.61 -9.77 -20.88
N ILE A 613 3.64 -8.85 -20.89
CA ILE A 613 2.24 -9.16 -20.63
C ILE A 613 1.75 -10.08 -21.76
N LEU A 614 1.65 -11.37 -21.45
CA LEU A 614 1.11 -12.39 -22.32
C LEU A 614 -0.38 -12.16 -22.53
N LEU A 615 -1.14 -11.82 -21.48
CA LEU A 615 -2.56 -11.48 -21.56
C LEU A 615 -2.93 -10.47 -20.47
N LEU A 616 -3.64 -9.41 -20.86
CA LEU A 616 -4.31 -8.43 -20.02
C LEU A 616 -5.82 -8.65 -20.11
N VAL A 617 -6.47 -8.78 -18.96
CA VAL A 617 -7.92 -8.99 -18.85
C VAL A 617 -8.52 -7.87 -18.00
N LYS A 618 -9.18 -6.90 -18.64
CA LYS A 618 -9.88 -5.83 -17.95
C LYS A 618 -11.13 -6.29 -17.21
N SER A 619 -11.51 -5.53 -16.19
CA SER A 619 -12.83 -5.66 -15.58
C SER A 619 -13.92 -5.34 -16.61
N ARG A 620 -14.71 -6.36 -17.01
CA ARG A 620 -15.80 -6.24 -17.98
C ARG A 620 -16.82 -7.36 -17.78
N GLY A 621 -18.10 -7.01 -17.77
CA GLY A 621 -19.16 -7.99 -17.49
C GLY A 621 -19.06 -8.48 -16.05
N ASP A 622 -18.91 -9.79 -15.87
CA ASP A 622 -18.69 -10.43 -14.56
C ASP A 622 -17.21 -10.68 -14.23
N PHE A 623 -16.27 -10.26 -15.10
CA PHE A 623 -14.88 -10.06 -14.67
C PHE A 623 -14.80 -8.77 -13.85
N LEU A 624 -14.55 -8.92 -12.54
CA LEU A 624 -14.44 -7.81 -11.60
C LEU A 624 -13.17 -7.99 -10.76
N TRP A 625 -12.15 -7.20 -11.05
CA TRP A 625 -10.83 -7.28 -10.42
C TRP A 625 -10.68 -6.14 -9.42
N GLY A 626 -11.03 -6.36 -8.16
CA GLY A 626 -11.01 -5.28 -7.14
C GLY A 626 -11.96 -4.13 -7.49
N ASP A 627 -11.49 -2.89 -7.33
CA ASP A 627 -12.22 -1.67 -7.70
C ASP A 627 -11.90 -1.26 -9.15
N ALA A 628 -12.53 -1.99 -10.09
CA ALA A 628 -12.40 -1.80 -11.54
C ALA A 628 -10.98 -1.94 -12.10
N GLY A 629 -10.21 -2.87 -11.54
CA GLY A 629 -8.84 -3.17 -11.94
C GLY A 629 -8.68 -4.08 -13.17
N ASP A 630 -7.44 -4.49 -13.41
CA ASP A 630 -7.00 -5.33 -14.52
C ASP A 630 -6.17 -6.53 -14.02
N LEU A 631 -6.36 -7.71 -14.61
CA LEU A 631 -5.57 -8.91 -14.35
C LEU A 631 -4.51 -9.13 -15.45
N PHE A 632 -3.27 -9.42 -15.06
CA PHE A 632 -2.14 -9.55 -15.98
C PHE A 632 -1.47 -10.92 -15.86
N PHE A 633 -1.32 -11.61 -16.98
CA PHE A 633 -0.47 -12.79 -17.14
C PHE A 633 0.83 -12.37 -17.81
N VAL A 634 1.97 -12.61 -17.18
CA VAL A 634 3.29 -12.15 -17.61
C VAL A 634 4.22 -13.35 -17.81
N ILE A 635 4.92 -13.38 -18.94
CA ILE A 635 5.86 -14.44 -19.32
C ILE A 635 7.20 -13.83 -19.73
N HIS A 636 8.29 -14.56 -19.49
CA HIS A 636 9.60 -14.20 -20.03
C HIS A 636 9.67 -14.55 -21.53
N LYS A 637 10.20 -13.64 -22.37
CA LYS A 637 10.29 -13.81 -23.84
C LYS A 637 11.03 -15.09 -24.27
N SER A 638 12.14 -15.43 -23.60
CA SER A 638 12.81 -16.74 -23.76
C SER A 638 11.88 -17.95 -23.59
N ASP A 639 11.03 -17.96 -22.56
CA ASP A 639 10.14 -19.10 -22.31
C ASP A 639 9.00 -19.15 -23.34
N LEU A 640 8.50 -17.98 -23.73
CA LEU A 640 7.58 -17.88 -24.87
C LEU A 640 8.18 -18.45 -26.15
N ALA A 641 9.45 -18.14 -26.45
CA ALA A 641 10.17 -18.68 -27.60
C ALA A 641 10.38 -20.22 -27.52
N LYS A 642 10.52 -20.77 -26.31
CA LYS A 642 10.54 -22.23 -26.06
C LYS A 642 9.15 -22.88 -26.15
N LYS A 643 8.08 -22.08 -26.16
CA LYS A 643 6.70 -22.53 -25.92
C LYS A 643 6.53 -23.19 -24.54
N ASP A 644 7.31 -22.74 -23.56
CA ASP A 644 7.23 -23.22 -22.17
C ASP A 644 6.39 -22.25 -21.34
N PHE A 645 5.17 -22.68 -21.01
CA PHE A 645 4.21 -21.90 -20.23
C PHE A 645 4.10 -22.37 -18.79
N SER A 646 5.09 -23.13 -18.30
CA SER A 646 5.09 -23.68 -16.93
C SER A 646 5.34 -22.62 -15.85
N LYS A 647 5.82 -21.43 -16.24
CA LYS A 647 6.14 -20.33 -15.32
C LYS A 647 5.53 -19.02 -15.82
N ILE A 648 4.33 -18.69 -15.29
CA ILE A 648 3.56 -17.51 -15.64
C ILE A 648 3.32 -16.66 -14.39
N PHE A 649 3.84 -15.44 -14.39
CA PHE A 649 3.65 -14.52 -13.29
C PHE A 649 2.28 -13.90 -13.45
N VAL A 650 1.55 -13.77 -12.35
CA VAL A 650 0.25 -13.09 -12.37
C VAL A 650 0.23 -12.03 -11.31
N THR A 651 -0.25 -10.86 -11.71
CA THR A 651 -0.50 -9.73 -10.83
C THR A 651 -1.79 -9.05 -11.26
N MET A 652 -2.27 -8.15 -10.42
CA MET A 652 -3.47 -7.37 -10.63
C MET A 652 -3.19 -5.94 -10.16
N GLU A 653 -3.76 -4.96 -10.84
CA GLU A 653 -3.76 -3.57 -10.42
C GLU A 653 -5.21 -3.15 -10.20
N SER A 654 -5.48 -2.40 -9.12
CA SER A 654 -6.81 -1.90 -8.75
C SER A 654 -6.69 -0.47 -8.25
N SER A 655 -7.77 0.31 -8.39
CA SER A 655 -7.83 1.71 -7.93
C SER A 655 -7.55 1.88 -6.44
#